data_AF-A0A401GIH5-F1
#
_entry.id   AF-A0A401GIH5-F1
#
_cell.length_a   1.000
_cell.length_b   1.000
_cell.length_c   1.000
_cell.angle_alpha   90.00
_cell.angle_beta   90.00
_cell.angle_gamma   90.00
#
_symmetry.space_group_name_H-M   'P 1'
#
loop_
_entity.id
_entity.type
_entity.pdbx_description
1 polymer ?
#
loop_
_entity_poly.entity_id
_entity_poly.type
_entity_poly.pdbx_seq_one_letter_code
_entity_poly.pdbx_strand_id
1 'polypeptide(L)'
;MDYIFLSSIIGVTLLSLIASYDIMCQWLKNFWKRMDDLPARLHLNERVKLDGKVPKLHLEMHQEACHAPYSFNFTLGAGRTNGEGVERNWAMLNGGAASTKEMGLGGHHDTIDDFCGFLNWTKMKRLGNTLLRRLVEAIPQSVAHSGAFEEFQASLHSECSEQVRQWEDMLTAWKLDHSKPCPYVASTTSNFSMAAVHQRMAEDEQRKAGDGPGLPHDTSPSAFLLLGIELEELQRSLRVLVKSKAQNPDVLHNASMEDRREVIRRRLERFQELQAIYMPALTQVLADAQTRVHDDLPAENVPLQMPSSLSRSIREVACISGLADQEAVLRHAQACDSLEDLHRELCNRQFLNKWKRKNITGQRHNTRARAWQHHVDLSVHAAAAQYRHARQALVNLRGPGVWENTLQELHDGDIRSPNERALSNQEREEIEWLAENYVGSSTGAAVQGIVHTGEGRRVLSWIWNRVNVMEDENSLGMEEALRIEWAKAKASADRWWEEVILLDEEMRHVLTFSDWKIGWWKERIGLHVDISEELEEGLIAYAHEHIVFERALGMQLRMKWSAVRERATKAVQNGLSDATIMGHSPDVDALLPAQPSTSVSTSIKADATTSNQTDVIIPAHVELIIPASPITSSFAAAIELELDEDFYAMNTEQDIYN
;
A
#
# COMPACT_ATOMS: atom_id res chain seq x y z
N MET A 1 9.13 -19.74 -17.68
CA MET A 1 9.30 -19.22 -16.31
C MET A 1 10.06 -20.19 -15.42
N ASP A 2 9.59 -21.42 -15.17
CA ASP A 2 10.25 -22.35 -14.23
C ASP A 2 11.75 -22.55 -14.51
N TYR A 3 12.10 -22.80 -15.78
CA TYR A 3 13.51 -22.93 -16.20
C TYR A 3 14.33 -21.67 -15.88
N ILE A 4 13.81 -20.47 -16.16
CA ILE A 4 14.50 -19.19 -15.94
C ILE A 4 14.70 -18.98 -14.43
N PHE A 5 13.64 -19.15 -13.64
CA PHE A 5 13.66 -19.02 -12.19
C PHE A 5 14.65 -19.99 -11.54
N LEU A 6 14.57 -21.28 -11.86
CA LEU A 6 15.47 -22.28 -11.28
C LEU A 6 16.91 -22.15 -11.79
N SER A 7 17.09 -21.68 -13.03
CA SER A 7 18.43 -21.43 -13.58
C SER A 7 19.13 -20.27 -12.89
N SER A 8 18.39 -19.27 -12.40
CA SER A 8 18.96 -18.09 -11.74
C SER A 8 19.63 -18.45 -10.41
N ILE A 9 19.09 -19.44 -9.70
CA ILE A 9 19.55 -19.85 -8.36
C ILE A 9 20.51 -21.04 -8.37
N ILE A 10 20.93 -21.53 -9.55
CA ILE A 10 21.90 -22.63 -9.64
C ILE A 10 23.21 -22.22 -8.95
N GLY A 11 23.73 -23.12 -8.10
CA GLY A 11 24.99 -22.93 -7.40
C GLY A 11 24.88 -22.05 -6.15
N VAL A 12 23.70 -21.51 -5.85
CA VAL A 12 23.44 -20.76 -4.63
C VAL A 12 22.98 -21.74 -3.54
N THR A 13 23.60 -21.66 -2.36
CA THR A 13 23.11 -22.39 -1.18
C THR A 13 22.09 -21.53 -0.46
N LEU A 14 20.82 -21.96 -0.47
CA LEU A 14 19.70 -21.21 0.09
C LEU A 14 19.14 -21.94 1.32
N LEU A 15 18.74 -21.16 2.33
CA LEU A 15 17.94 -21.64 3.46
C LEU A 15 16.48 -21.19 3.33
N SER A 16 16.29 -19.97 2.82
CA SER A 16 14.99 -19.37 2.56
C SER A 16 15.06 -18.58 1.25
N LEU A 17 13.97 -18.57 0.50
CA LEU A 17 13.81 -17.87 -0.77
C LEU A 17 12.44 -17.20 -0.79
N ILE A 18 12.44 -15.86 -0.88
CA ILE A 18 11.23 -15.08 -1.15
C ILE A 18 11.27 -14.75 -2.64
N ALA A 19 10.25 -15.17 -3.39
CA ALA A 19 10.15 -14.94 -4.82
C ALA A 19 8.96 -14.02 -5.12
N SER A 20 9.15 -13.04 -6.00
CA SER A 20 8.12 -12.09 -6.42
C SER A 20 7.70 -12.35 -7.88
N TYR A 21 6.40 -12.27 -8.15
CA TYR A 21 5.85 -12.29 -9.52
C TYR A 21 4.40 -11.82 -9.52
N ASP A 22 3.96 -11.08 -10.54
CA ASP A 22 2.61 -10.49 -10.56
C ASP A 22 1.55 -11.57 -10.43
N ILE A 23 1.70 -12.66 -11.18
CA ILE A 23 0.79 -13.82 -11.10
C ILE A 23 1.33 -14.95 -10.21
N MET A 24 2.14 -14.63 -9.19
CA MET A 24 2.73 -15.63 -8.28
C MET A 24 1.69 -16.57 -7.69
N CYS A 25 0.51 -16.05 -7.34
CA CYS A 25 -0.59 -16.85 -6.79
C CYS A 25 -1.15 -17.92 -7.74
N GLN A 26 -0.93 -17.77 -9.05
CA GLN A 26 -1.29 -18.77 -10.05
C GLN A 26 -0.10 -19.68 -10.35
N TRP A 27 1.08 -19.09 -10.54
CA TRP A 27 2.29 -19.79 -10.93
C TRP A 27 2.74 -20.83 -9.89
N LEU A 28 2.67 -20.49 -8.59
CA LEU A 28 3.16 -21.33 -7.50
C LEU A 28 2.34 -22.61 -7.29
N LYS A 29 1.04 -22.61 -7.63
CA LYS A 29 0.10 -23.73 -7.35
C LYS A 29 0.58 -25.10 -7.83
N ASN A 30 1.19 -25.14 -9.02
CA ASN A 30 1.72 -26.37 -9.62
C ASN A 30 3.24 -26.35 -9.76
N PHE A 31 3.94 -25.41 -9.09
CA PHE A 31 5.38 -25.23 -9.26
C PHE A 31 6.17 -26.53 -8.97
N TRP A 32 5.92 -27.17 -7.83
CA TRP A 32 6.62 -28.40 -7.45
C TRP A 32 6.40 -29.54 -8.45
N LYS A 33 5.16 -29.71 -8.95
CA LYS A 33 4.86 -30.71 -10.00
C LYS A 33 5.60 -30.42 -11.29
N ARG A 34 5.67 -29.15 -11.71
CA ARG A 34 6.40 -28.75 -12.93
C ARG A 34 7.91 -28.86 -12.75
N MET A 35 8.42 -28.69 -11.53
CA MET A 35 9.82 -28.88 -11.22
C MET A 35 10.25 -30.34 -11.42
N ASP A 36 9.40 -31.30 -11.08
CA ASP A 36 9.67 -32.74 -11.27
C ASP A 36 9.95 -33.10 -12.74
N ASP A 37 9.37 -32.35 -13.70
CA ASP A 37 9.60 -32.53 -15.14
C ASP A 37 10.93 -31.93 -15.63
N LEU A 38 11.61 -31.12 -14.81
CA LEU A 38 12.87 -30.48 -15.15
C LEU A 38 14.09 -31.37 -14.78
N PRO A 39 15.26 -31.15 -15.40
CA PRO A 39 16.48 -31.85 -15.02
C PRO A 39 16.81 -31.68 -13.53
N ALA A 40 17.20 -32.77 -12.85
CA ALA A 40 17.50 -32.78 -11.41
C ALA A 40 18.50 -31.70 -10.94
N ARG A 41 19.42 -31.27 -11.80
CA ARG A 41 20.35 -30.16 -11.51
C ARG A 41 19.68 -28.80 -11.29
N LEU A 42 18.42 -28.65 -11.74
CA LEU A 42 17.60 -27.45 -11.57
C LEU A 42 16.63 -27.57 -10.40
N HIS A 43 16.56 -28.73 -9.74
CA HIS A 43 15.61 -28.93 -8.65
C HIS A 43 15.99 -28.09 -7.44
N LEU A 44 15.02 -27.36 -6.91
CA LEU A 44 15.15 -26.69 -5.62
C LEU A 44 15.17 -27.75 -4.53
N ASN A 45 16.13 -27.66 -3.61
CA ASN A 45 16.21 -28.58 -2.48
C ASN A 45 14.96 -28.39 -1.60
N GLU A 46 14.28 -29.49 -1.24
CA GLU A 46 13.06 -29.49 -0.40
C GLU A 46 13.26 -28.81 0.96
N ARG A 47 14.50 -28.66 1.43
CA ARG A 47 14.83 -27.95 2.67
C ARG A 47 14.79 -26.43 2.54
N VAL A 48 14.74 -25.89 1.32
CA VAL A 48 14.65 -24.45 1.08
C VAL A 48 13.21 -24.01 1.33
N LYS A 49 13.02 -23.08 2.29
CA LYS A 49 11.72 -22.44 2.47
C LYS A 49 11.43 -21.50 1.31
N LEU A 50 10.46 -21.82 0.46
CA LEU A 50 10.03 -20.98 -0.67
C LEU A 50 8.74 -20.22 -0.31
N ASP A 51 8.81 -18.90 -0.29
CA ASP A 51 7.69 -17.98 -0.09
C ASP A 51 7.42 -17.20 -1.38
N GLY A 52 6.32 -17.47 -2.06
CA GLY A 52 5.89 -16.67 -3.22
C GLY A 52 5.08 -15.44 -2.80
N LYS A 53 5.41 -14.27 -3.36
CA LYS A 53 4.74 -12.99 -3.13
C LYS A 53 4.37 -12.31 -4.44
N VAL A 54 3.36 -11.44 -4.36
CA VAL A 54 2.94 -10.56 -5.46
C VAL A 54 3.40 -9.15 -5.10
N PRO A 55 3.99 -8.39 -6.05
CA PRO A 55 4.36 -7.00 -5.83
C PRO A 55 3.17 -6.16 -5.31
N LYS A 56 3.46 -5.16 -4.47
CA LYS A 56 2.43 -4.44 -3.70
C LYS A 56 1.39 -3.74 -4.58
N LEU A 57 1.80 -3.13 -5.70
CA LEU A 57 0.90 -2.46 -6.65
C LEU A 57 -0.01 -3.46 -7.36
N HIS A 58 0.53 -4.62 -7.73
CA HIS A 58 -0.23 -5.67 -8.42
C HIS A 58 -1.18 -6.42 -7.49
N LEU A 59 -0.84 -6.56 -6.22
CA LEU A 59 -1.61 -7.34 -5.26
C LEU A 59 -3.06 -6.82 -5.09
N GLU A 60 -3.27 -5.50 -5.22
CA GLU A 60 -4.61 -4.90 -5.12
C GLU A 60 -5.54 -5.35 -6.26
N MET A 61 -4.99 -5.66 -7.43
CA MET A 61 -5.75 -6.16 -8.58
C MET A 61 -6.09 -7.66 -8.47
N HIS A 62 -5.62 -8.34 -7.44
CA HIS A 62 -5.93 -9.75 -7.19
C HIS A 62 -7.18 -9.90 -6.33
N GLN A 63 -7.80 -11.08 -6.39
CA GLN A 63 -8.89 -11.47 -5.48
C GLN A 63 -8.45 -11.39 -4.00
N GLU A 64 -9.38 -11.08 -3.09
CA GLU A 64 -9.12 -10.90 -1.65
C GLU A 64 -8.39 -12.09 -1.00
N ALA A 65 -8.69 -13.32 -1.44
CA ALA A 65 -8.03 -14.52 -0.96
C ALA A 65 -6.49 -14.53 -1.20
N CYS A 66 -6.00 -13.69 -2.13
CA CYS A 66 -4.58 -13.52 -2.39
C CYS A 66 -3.92 -12.47 -1.50
N HIS A 67 -4.67 -11.49 -0.98
CA HIS A 67 -4.13 -10.31 -0.31
C HIS A 67 -3.28 -10.65 0.91
N ALA A 68 -3.75 -11.52 1.80
CA ALA A 68 -2.97 -11.89 2.98
C ALA A 68 -1.82 -12.87 2.65
N PRO A 69 -2.04 -14.01 1.96
CA PRO A 69 -0.99 -15.02 1.77
C PRO A 69 0.19 -14.55 0.91
N TYR A 70 -0.06 -13.66 -0.07
CA TYR A 70 0.94 -13.19 -1.03
C TYR A 70 1.49 -11.79 -0.72
N SER A 71 1.11 -11.17 0.40
CA SER A 71 1.60 -9.86 0.81
C SER A 71 2.99 -9.91 1.44
N PHE A 72 3.89 -9.04 0.98
CA PHE A 72 5.18 -8.78 1.62
C PHE A 72 5.03 -8.28 3.06
N ASN A 73 3.98 -7.48 3.36
CA ASN A 73 3.80 -6.90 4.69
C ASN A 73 3.62 -7.98 5.77
N PHE A 74 3.06 -9.14 5.41
CA PHE A 74 2.80 -10.25 6.35
C PHE A 74 3.85 -11.37 6.29
N THR A 75 4.91 -11.19 5.50
CA THR A 75 5.93 -12.22 5.25
C THR A 75 7.18 -11.99 6.08
N LEU A 76 7.55 -12.98 6.89
CA LEU A 76 8.78 -12.96 7.68
C LEU A 76 10.01 -12.88 6.79
N GLY A 77 10.93 -11.99 7.13
CA GLY A 77 12.18 -11.79 6.40
C GLY A 77 11.97 -11.07 5.07
N ALA A 78 10.87 -10.33 4.89
CA ALA A 78 10.63 -9.49 3.72
C ALA A 78 11.03 -8.02 3.96
N GLY A 79 11.18 -7.59 5.22
CA GLY A 79 11.42 -6.19 5.56
C GLY A 79 10.32 -5.27 5.01
N ARG A 80 10.71 -4.14 4.41
CA ARG A 80 9.81 -3.18 3.77
C ARG A 80 9.73 -3.31 2.25
N THR A 81 10.37 -4.32 1.67
CA THR A 81 10.38 -4.62 0.22
C THR A 81 8.99 -4.55 -0.42
N ASN A 82 8.91 -3.96 -1.61
CA ASN A 82 7.68 -3.84 -2.39
C ASN A 82 7.58 -4.79 -3.61
N GLY A 83 8.70 -5.33 -4.09
CA GLY A 83 8.76 -6.25 -5.22
C GLY A 83 8.55 -5.61 -6.61
N GLU A 84 8.48 -4.28 -6.71
CA GLU A 84 8.24 -3.54 -7.95
C GLU A 84 9.52 -3.23 -8.73
N GLY A 85 10.70 -3.56 -8.19
CA GLY A 85 11.98 -3.11 -8.73
C GLY A 85 12.25 -3.58 -10.17
N VAL A 86 11.71 -4.74 -10.56
CA VAL A 86 11.86 -5.28 -11.91
C VAL A 86 11.16 -4.43 -12.97
N GLU A 87 10.01 -3.83 -12.64
CA GLU A 87 9.20 -3.04 -13.57
C GLU A 87 9.63 -1.57 -13.63
N ARG A 88 10.24 -1.04 -12.57
CA ARG A 88 10.71 0.37 -12.55
C ARG A 88 11.73 0.67 -13.65
N ASN A 89 12.47 -0.35 -14.13
CA ASN A 89 13.39 -0.19 -15.25
C ASN A 89 12.67 0.12 -16.57
N TRP A 90 11.39 -0.24 -16.71
CA TRP A 90 10.61 0.01 -17.92
C TRP A 90 10.48 1.49 -18.22
N ALA A 91 10.37 2.37 -17.22
CA ALA A 91 10.33 3.81 -17.45
C ALA A 91 11.52 4.31 -18.27
N MET A 92 12.72 3.76 -18.03
CA MET A 92 13.94 4.10 -18.77
C MET A 92 14.01 3.37 -20.12
N LEU A 93 13.65 2.07 -20.16
CA LEU A 93 13.67 1.28 -21.39
C LEU A 93 12.64 1.79 -22.42
N ASN A 94 11.47 2.23 -21.96
CA ASN A 94 10.42 2.83 -22.78
C ASN A 94 10.91 4.10 -23.48
N GLY A 95 11.74 4.91 -22.79
CA GLY A 95 12.40 6.07 -23.41
C GLY A 95 13.35 5.70 -24.56
N GLY A 96 13.95 4.50 -24.52
CA GLY A 96 14.81 3.96 -25.57
C GLY A 96 14.06 3.20 -26.68
N ALA A 97 12.78 2.88 -26.50
CA ALA A 97 12.04 2.00 -27.42
C ALA A 97 11.96 2.55 -28.86
N ALA A 98 11.84 3.87 -29.02
CA ALA A 98 11.78 4.49 -30.35
C ALA A 98 13.10 4.34 -31.13
N SER A 99 14.25 4.34 -30.45
CA SER A 99 15.55 4.22 -31.12
C SER A 99 15.88 2.77 -31.50
N THR A 100 15.34 1.79 -30.76
CA THR A 100 15.56 0.37 -31.05
C THR A 100 14.63 -0.17 -32.15
N LYS A 101 13.49 0.49 -32.40
CA LYS A 101 12.44 0.02 -33.33
C LYS A 101 12.92 -0.28 -34.75
N GLU A 102 13.83 0.52 -35.30
CA GLU A 102 14.31 0.38 -36.69
C GLU A 102 15.61 -0.44 -36.78
N MET A 103 16.10 -0.97 -35.65
CA MET A 103 17.32 -1.76 -35.62
C MET A 103 17.09 -3.19 -36.11
N GLY A 104 18.09 -3.77 -36.77
CA GLY A 104 18.10 -5.21 -37.05
C GLY A 104 18.17 -6.03 -35.76
N LEU A 105 17.74 -7.30 -35.79
CA LEU A 105 17.60 -8.16 -34.60
C LEU A 105 18.82 -8.18 -33.67
N GLY A 106 20.03 -8.29 -34.22
CA GLY A 106 21.27 -8.28 -33.43
C GLY A 106 21.51 -6.93 -32.75
N GLY A 107 21.48 -5.84 -33.52
CA GLY A 107 21.68 -4.50 -32.98
C GLY A 107 20.61 -4.08 -31.98
N HIS A 108 19.37 -4.55 -32.17
CA HIS A 108 18.29 -4.37 -31.19
C HIS A 108 18.62 -5.04 -29.85
N HIS A 109 19.06 -6.30 -29.86
CA HIS A 109 19.46 -6.99 -28.63
C HIS A 109 20.65 -6.34 -27.95
N ASP A 110 21.73 -6.07 -28.69
CA ASP A 110 22.95 -5.47 -28.12
C ASP A 110 22.64 -4.09 -27.50
N THR A 111 21.80 -3.28 -28.15
CA THR A 111 21.42 -1.96 -27.63
C THR A 111 20.58 -2.06 -26.36
N ILE A 112 19.66 -3.03 -26.27
CA ILE A 112 18.90 -3.26 -25.04
C ILE A 112 19.82 -3.73 -23.91
N ASP A 113 20.76 -4.62 -24.20
CA ASP A 113 21.75 -5.09 -23.22
C ASP A 113 22.63 -3.92 -22.72
N ASP A 114 23.04 -3.01 -23.61
CA ASP A 114 23.77 -1.80 -23.25
C ASP A 114 22.95 -0.88 -22.32
N PHE A 115 21.66 -0.67 -22.61
CA PHE A 115 20.77 0.09 -21.72
C PHE A 115 20.65 -0.57 -20.35
N CYS A 116 20.40 -1.88 -20.30
CA CYS A 116 20.35 -2.65 -19.06
C CYS A 116 21.67 -2.58 -18.29
N GLY A 117 22.81 -2.67 -18.98
CA GLY A 117 24.15 -2.55 -18.42
C GLY A 117 24.39 -1.17 -17.79
N PHE A 118 23.97 -0.10 -18.47
CA PHE A 118 24.04 1.26 -17.96
C PHE A 118 23.15 1.46 -16.71
N LEU A 119 21.94 0.90 -16.71
CA LEU A 119 21.04 0.94 -15.54
C LEU A 119 21.65 0.20 -14.34
N ASN A 120 22.23 -0.98 -14.56
CA ASN A 120 22.94 -1.74 -13.53
C ASN A 120 24.13 -0.96 -12.95
N TRP A 121 24.93 -0.35 -13.81
CA TRP A 121 26.04 0.51 -13.37
C TRP A 121 25.55 1.70 -12.54
N THR A 122 24.47 2.35 -12.98
CA THR A 122 23.85 3.48 -12.26
C THR A 122 23.36 3.04 -10.88
N LYS A 123 22.71 1.87 -10.79
CA LYS A 123 22.29 1.26 -9.52
C LYS A 123 23.50 1.05 -8.60
N MET A 124 24.56 0.41 -9.10
CA MET A 124 25.81 0.18 -8.35
C MET A 124 26.42 1.47 -7.80
N LYS A 125 26.45 2.54 -8.59
CA LYS A 125 26.99 3.84 -8.14
C LYS A 125 26.10 4.51 -7.08
N ARG A 126 24.78 4.28 -7.12
CA ARG A 126 23.82 4.88 -6.18
C ARG A 126 23.67 4.13 -4.86
N LEU A 127 24.09 2.86 -4.79
CA LEU A 127 24.05 2.01 -3.58
C LEU A 127 24.44 2.75 -2.30
N GLY A 128 25.55 3.49 -2.36
CA GLY A 128 26.09 4.29 -1.27
C GLY A 128 25.07 5.23 -0.61
N ASN A 129 24.29 5.93 -1.44
CA ASN A 129 23.27 6.88 -0.99
C ASN A 129 21.96 6.18 -0.65
N THR A 130 21.53 5.25 -1.50
CA THR A 130 20.25 4.57 -1.37
C THR A 130 20.16 3.78 -0.05
N LEU A 131 21.16 2.95 0.23
CA LEU A 131 21.23 2.18 1.48
C LEU A 131 21.32 3.09 2.70
N LEU A 132 22.14 4.14 2.63
CA LEU A 132 22.28 5.10 3.73
C LEU A 132 20.93 5.73 4.07
N ARG A 133 20.22 6.24 3.06
CA ARG A 133 18.92 6.88 3.27
C ARG A 133 17.90 5.90 3.83
N ARG A 134 17.78 4.71 3.24
CA ARG A 134 16.84 3.68 3.70
C ARG A 134 17.11 3.31 5.16
N LEU A 135 18.37 3.15 5.56
CA LEU A 135 18.69 2.79 6.94
C LEU A 135 18.44 3.95 7.91
N VAL A 136 18.74 5.19 7.51
CA VAL A 136 18.42 6.41 8.29
C VAL A 136 16.92 6.56 8.51
N GLU A 137 16.09 6.14 7.56
CA GLU A 137 14.63 6.11 7.70
C GLU A 137 14.15 4.91 8.53
N ALA A 138 14.69 3.71 8.29
CA ALA A 138 14.24 2.48 8.91
C ALA A 138 14.46 2.46 10.43
N ILE A 139 15.57 3.02 10.92
CA ILE A 139 15.88 3.07 12.37
C ILE A 139 14.76 3.75 13.19
N PRO A 140 14.40 5.03 12.93
CA PRO A 140 13.34 5.69 13.70
C PRO A 140 11.97 5.04 13.49
N GLN A 141 11.68 4.52 12.29
CA GLN A 141 10.41 3.82 12.03
C GLN A 141 10.30 2.51 12.82
N SER A 142 11.38 1.74 12.90
CA SER A 142 11.47 0.53 13.73
C SER A 142 11.24 0.84 15.20
N VAL A 143 11.90 1.87 15.74
CA VAL A 143 11.70 2.31 17.12
C VAL A 143 10.25 2.73 17.38
N ALA A 144 9.68 3.55 16.50
CA ALA A 144 8.33 4.06 16.66
C ALA A 144 7.25 2.97 16.58
N HIS A 145 7.33 2.08 15.58
CA HIS A 145 6.32 1.04 15.38
C HIS A 145 6.39 -0.02 16.47
N SER A 146 7.58 -0.43 16.85
CA SER A 146 7.72 -1.47 17.86
C SER A 146 7.36 -0.95 19.26
N GLY A 147 7.78 0.28 19.62
CA GLY A 147 7.34 0.89 20.87
C GLY A 147 5.83 1.17 20.92
N ALA A 148 5.20 1.51 19.78
CA ALA A 148 3.73 1.63 19.72
C ALA A 148 3.03 0.28 19.86
N PHE A 149 3.59 -0.78 19.26
CA PHE A 149 3.06 -2.13 19.35
C PHE A 149 3.21 -2.70 20.78
N GLU A 150 4.34 -2.49 21.44
CA GLU A 150 4.57 -2.90 22.83
C GLU A 150 3.55 -2.27 23.78
N GLU A 151 3.29 -0.96 23.65
CA GLU A 151 2.25 -0.28 24.45
C GLU A 151 0.85 -0.80 24.14
N PHE A 152 0.56 -1.05 22.87
CA PHE A 152 -0.73 -1.60 22.46
C PHE A 152 -0.92 -3.01 23.02
N GLN A 153 0.08 -3.87 22.88
CA GLN A 153 0.07 -5.23 23.40
C GLN A 153 0.03 -5.26 24.93
N ALA A 154 0.76 -4.39 25.63
CA ALA A 154 0.69 -4.28 27.08
C ALA A 154 -0.72 -3.88 27.57
N SER A 155 -1.36 -2.93 26.88
CA SER A 155 -2.74 -2.53 27.16
C SER A 155 -3.70 -3.70 26.97
N LEU A 156 -3.58 -4.43 25.86
CA LEU A 156 -4.42 -5.59 25.57
C LEU A 156 -4.19 -6.74 26.56
N HIS A 157 -2.97 -7.04 26.97
CA HIS A 157 -2.73 -8.06 28.00
C HIS A 157 -3.36 -7.69 29.35
N SER A 158 -3.46 -6.40 29.68
CA SER A 158 -4.09 -5.95 30.92
C SER A 158 -5.63 -6.10 30.91
N GLU A 159 -6.25 -5.98 29.73
CA GLU A 159 -7.71 -6.00 29.58
C GLU A 159 -8.25 -7.36 29.10
N CYS A 160 -7.49 -8.09 28.27
CA CYS A 160 -7.94 -9.25 27.51
C CYS A 160 -6.82 -10.27 27.19
N SER A 161 -5.97 -10.60 28.17
CA SER A 161 -4.82 -11.51 27.99
C SER A 161 -5.11 -12.84 27.28
N GLU A 162 -6.24 -13.49 27.58
CA GLU A 162 -6.58 -14.78 26.97
C GLU A 162 -6.94 -14.65 25.48
N GLN A 163 -7.55 -13.54 25.07
CA GLN A 163 -7.88 -13.27 23.66
C GLN A 163 -6.61 -13.01 22.86
N VAL A 164 -5.66 -12.23 23.41
CA VAL A 164 -4.35 -12.00 22.78
C VAL A 164 -3.60 -13.33 22.56
N ARG A 165 -3.63 -14.23 23.54
CA ARG A 165 -3.03 -15.57 23.42
C ARG A 165 -3.64 -16.37 22.28
N GLN A 166 -4.97 -16.34 22.14
CA GLN A 166 -5.67 -16.98 21.02
C GLN A 166 -5.27 -16.38 19.66
N TRP A 167 -5.07 -15.06 19.59
CA TRP A 167 -4.63 -14.39 18.37
C TRP A 167 -3.18 -14.74 18.00
N GLU A 168 -2.29 -14.88 18.99
CA GLU A 168 -0.91 -15.37 18.80
C GLU A 168 -0.88 -16.80 18.28
N ASP A 169 -1.69 -17.69 18.85
CA ASP A 169 -1.85 -19.08 18.41
C ASP A 169 -2.40 -19.14 16.97
N MET A 170 -3.43 -18.33 16.66
CA MET A 170 -4.00 -18.22 15.32
C MET A 170 -2.97 -17.71 14.29
N LEU A 171 -2.19 -16.68 14.64
CA LEU A 171 -1.15 -16.14 13.78
C LEU A 171 -0.04 -17.17 13.52
N THR A 172 0.36 -17.92 14.54
CA THR A 172 1.38 -18.96 14.42
C THR A 172 0.91 -20.11 13.53
N ALA A 173 -0.34 -20.56 13.74
CA ALA A 173 -0.95 -21.60 12.91
C ALA A 173 -1.06 -21.15 11.44
N TRP A 174 -1.49 -19.91 11.20
CA TRP A 174 -1.61 -19.37 9.85
C TRP A 174 -0.25 -19.21 9.14
N LYS A 175 0.80 -18.77 9.84
CA LYS A 175 2.15 -18.65 9.27
C LYS A 175 2.75 -19.98 8.82
N LEU A 176 2.36 -21.09 9.46
CA LEU A 176 2.78 -22.44 9.08
C LEU A 176 1.93 -23.01 7.93
N ASP A 177 0.64 -22.69 7.95
CA ASP A 177 -0.34 -23.21 7.01
C ASP A 177 -1.37 -22.12 6.66
N HIS A 178 -1.21 -21.50 5.49
CA HIS A 178 -2.11 -20.47 5.00
C HIS A 178 -3.54 -20.99 4.70
N SER A 179 -3.82 -22.30 4.83
CA SER A 179 -5.20 -22.83 4.80
C SER A 179 -5.96 -22.62 6.11
N LYS A 180 -5.27 -22.27 7.21
CA LYS A 180 -5.88 -21.91 8.49
C LYS A 180 -6.56 -20.53 8.42
N PRO A 181 -7.45 -20.21 9.38
CA PRO A 181 -8.05 -18.88 9.47
C PRO A 181 -7.00 -17.78 9.50
N CYS A 182 -7.19 -16.75 8.68
CA CYS A 182 -6.21 -15.68 8.51
C CYS A 182 -6.39 -14.57 9.57
N PRO A 183 -5.34 -14.23 10.33
CA PRO A 183 -5.43 -13.24 11.41
C PRO A 183 -5.57 -11.80 10.90
N TYR A 184 -5.41 -11.57 9.58
CA TYR A 184 -5.40 -10.23 8.96
C TYR A 184 -6.72 -9.84 8.28
N VAL A 185 -7.66 -10.77 8.18
CA VAL A 185 -8.96 -10.57 7.53
C VAL A 185 -10.08 -10.96 8.48
N ALA A 186 -11.28 -10.42 8.25
CA ALA A 186 -12.46 -10.86 8.97
C ALA A 186 -12.81 -12.29 8.54
N SER A 187 -13.21 -13.11 9.50
CA SER A 187 -13.60 -14.51 9.33
C SER A 187 -14.90 -14.63 8.54
N THR A 188 -15.67 -13.54 8.49
CA THR A 188 -16.84 -13.40 7.64
C THR A 188 -16.53 -12.34 6.60
N THR A 189 -16.14 -12.72 5.38
CA THR A 189 -16.41 -11.85 4.23
C THR A 189 -17.91 -11.66 4.26
N SER A 190 -18.38 -10.47 4.61
CA SER A 190 -19.80 -10.17 4.56
C SER A 190 -20.29 -10.60 3.18
N ASN A 191 -21.22 -11.58 3.12
CA ASN A 191 -21.88 -12.01 1.88
C ASN A 191 -22.64 -10.86 1.18
N PHE A 192 -22.53 -9.65 1.71
CA PHE A 192 -23.17 -8.42 1.31
C PHE A 192 -22.16 -7.31 0.96
N SER A 193 -20.89 -7.59 0.62
CA SER A 193 -20.03 -6.55 0.04
C SER A 193 -20.52 -6.16 -1.35
N MET A 194 -20.30 -4.92 -1.79
CA MET A 194 -20.73 -4.44 -3.10
C MET A 194 -20.16 -5.29 -4.24
N ALA A 195 -18.88 -5.67 -4.12
CA ALA A 195 -18.21 -6.54 -5.08
C ALA A 195 -18.84 -7.95 -5.13
N ALA A 196 -19.09 -8.56 -3.97
CA ALA A 196 -19.70 -9.89 -3.90
C ALA A 196 -21.15 -9.89 -4.42
N VAL A 197 -21.91 -8.84 -4.09
CA VAL A 197 -23.30 -8.68 -4.58
C VAL A 197 -23.31 -8.46 -6.09
N HIS A 198 -22.43 -7.60 -6.62
CA HIS A 198 -22.33 -7.38 -8.06
C HIS A 198 -21.97 -8.66 -8.82
N GLN A 199 -20.95 -9.39 -8.35
CA GLN A 199 -20.55 -10.65 -8.96
C GLN A 199 -21.72 -11.65 -9.00
N ARG A 200 -22.43 -11.81 -7.87
CA ARG A 200 -23.59 -12.69 -7.79
C ARG A 200 -24.72 -12.25 -8.74
N MET A 201 -24.98 -10.95 -8.85
CA MET A 201 -25.98 -10.43 -9.78
C MET A 201 -25.60 -10.69 -11.23
N ALA A 202 -24.33 -10.50 -11.60
CA ALA A 202 -23.82 -10.78 -12.93
C ALA A 202 -23.94 -12.27 -13.28
N GLU A 203 -23.59 -13.16 -12.35
CA GLU A 203 -23.74 -14.62 -12.50
C GLU A 203 -25.22 -15.03 -12.68
N ASP A 204 -26.13 -14.46 -11.89
CA ASP A 204 -27.58 -14.73 -12.00
C ASP A 204 -28.17 -14.19 -13.31
N GLU A 205 -27.71 -13.03 -13.78
CA GLU A 205 -28.11 -12.42 -15.05
C GLU A 205 -27.61 -13.25 -16.24
N GLN A 206 -26.37 -13.74 -16.19
CA GLN A 206 -25.80 -14.62 -17.21
C GLN A 206 -26.53 -15.98 -17.27
N ARG A 207 -26.89 -16.54 -16.11
CA ARG A 207 -27.69 -17.76 -16.03
C ARG A 207 -29.08 -17.57 -16.65
N LYS A 208 -29.76 -16.46 -16.36
CA LYS A 208 -31.08 -16.14 -16.93
C LYS A 208 -31.01 -15.86 -18.44
N ALA A 209 -29.91 -15.30 -18.95
CA ALA A 209 -29.70 -15.10 -20.37
C ALA A 209 -29.55 -16.42 -21.16
N GLY A 210 -29.15 -17.52 -20.50
CA GLY A 210 -29.11 -18.85 -21.09
C GLY A 210 -30.47 -19.53 -21.25
N ASP A 211 -31.46 -19.15 -20.45
CA ASP A 211 -32.78 -19.80 -20.34
C ASP A 211 -33.95 -19.00 -20.96
N GLY A 212 -33.72 -17.78 -21.49
CA GLY A 212 -34.77 -16.86 -21.98
C GLY A 212 -34.41 -16.07 -23.23
N PRO A 213 -35.32 -15.23 -23.76
CA PRO A 213 -34.97 -14.27 -24.81
C PRO A 213 -33.88 -13.34 -24.28
N GLY A 214 -32.81 -13.16 -25.06
CA GLY A 214 -31.59 -12.46 -24.64
C GLY A 214 -31.83 -11.05 -24.09
N LEU A 215 -30.84 -10.52 -23.36
CA LEU A 215 -30.88 -9.18 -22.79
C LEU A 215 -31.21 -8.13 -23.88
N PRO A 216 -31.97 -7.07 -23.56
CA PRO A 216 -32.32 -6.01 -24.52
C PRO A 216 -31.11 -5.27 -25.11
N HIS A 217 -29.95 -5.31 -24.44
CA HIS A 217 -28.68 -4.69 -24.87
C HIS A 217 -27.47 -5.30 -24.12
N ASP A 218 -26.25 -4.93 -24.52
CA ASP A 218 -24.97 -5.46 -24.00
C ASP A 218 -24.68 -5.17 -22.52
N THR A 219 -25.36 -4.21 -21.89
CA THR A 219 -25.20 -3.90 -20.46
C THR A 219 -26.26 -4.67 -19.64
N SER A 220 -26.01 -4.95 -18.37
CA SER A 220 -27.00 -5.60 -17.51
C SER A 220 -27.70 -4.60 -16.56
N PRO A 221 -28.89 -4.92 -16.00
CA PRO A 221 -29.58 -4.04 -15.06
C PRO A 221 -28.71 -3.69 -13.84
N SER A 222 -27.97 -4.67 -13.31
CA SER A 222 -27.05 -4.47 -12.19
C SER A 222 -25.89 -3.52 -12.56
N ALA A 223 -25.32 -3.67 -13.76
CA ALA A 223 -24.26 -2.78 -14.26
C ALA A 223 -24.75 -1.34 -14.49
N PHE A 224 -25.99 -1.15 -14.97
CA PHE A 224 -26.62 0.17 -15.07
C PHE A 224 -26.76 0.85 -13.69
N LEU A 225 -27.23 0.11 -12.68
CA LEU A 225 -27.39 0.64 -11.32
C LEU A 225 -26.03 0.99 -10.70
N LEU A 226 -25.00 0.18 -10.92
CA LEU A 226 -23.65 0.47 -10.46
C LEU A 226 -23.07 1.73 -11.09
N LEU A 227 -23.24 1.91 -12.41
CA LEU A 227 -22.86 3.15 -13.08
C LEU A 227 -23.51 4.36 -12.42
N GLY A 228 -24.80 4.27 -12.07
CA GLY A 228 -25.52 5.31 -11.35
C GLY A 228 -24.95 5.60 -9.96
N ILE A 229 -24.65 4.55 -9.18
CA ILE A 229 -24.04 4.66 -7.84
C ILE A 229 -22.65 5.30 -7.90
N GLU A 230 -21.81 4.88 -8.85
CA GLU A 230 -20.49 5.50 -9.08
C GLU A 230 -20.61 6.97 -9.47
N LEU A 231 -21.58 7.30 -10.32
CA LEU A 231 -21.79 8.67 -10.78
C LEU A 231 -22.24 9.59 -9.63
N GLU A 232 -23.09 9.10 -8.72
CA GLU A 232 -23.45 9.82 -7.49
C GLU A 232 -22.23 10.13 -6.62
N GLU A 233 -21.28 9.19 -6.51
CA GLU A 233 -20.03 9.36 -5.76
C GLU A 233 -19.11 10.40 -6.41
N LEU A 234 -18.94 10.32 -7.74
CA LEU A 234 -18.18 11.31 -8.51
C LEU A 234 -18.78 12.71 -8.38
N GLN A 235 -20.12 12.84 -8.47
CA GLN A 235 -20.79 14.12 -8.25
C GLN A 235 -20.60 14.65 -6.83
N ARG A 236 -20.68 13.78 -5.80
CA ARG A 236 -20.54 14.19 -4.39
C ARG A 236 -19.11 14.64 -4.08
N SER A 237 -18.11 13.86 -4.50
CA SER A 237 -16.70 14.20 -4.31
C SER A 237 -16.34 15.51 -5.01
N LEU A 238 -16.84 15.73 -6.24
CA LEU A 238 -16.62 16.98 -6.96
C LEU A 238 -17.30 18.17 -6.27
N ARG A 239 -18.53 18.01 -5.75
CA ARG A 239 -19.23 19.06 -4.97
C ARG A 239 -18.43 19.51 -3.75
N VAL A 240 -17.82 18.57 -3.02
CA VAL A 240 -16.96 18.89 -1.86
C VAL A 240 -15.73 19.68 -2.29
N LEU A 241 -15.07 19.27 -3.39
CA LEU A 241 -13.91 19.95 -3.93
C LEU A 241 -14.23 21.38 -4.39
N VAL A 242 -15.31 21.56 -5.17
CA VAL A 242 -15.77 22.88 -5.62
C VAL A 242 -16.03 23.80 -4.42
N LYS A 243 -16.74 23.31 -3.40
CA LYS A 243 -17.05 24.10 -2.19
C LYS A 243 -15.79 24.48 -1.41
N SER A 244 -14.82 23.56 -1.29
CA SER A 244 -13.56 23.82 -0.58
C SER A 244 -12.66 24.86 -1.28
N LYS A 245 -12.71 24.92 -2.62
CA LYS A 245 -11.83 25.78 -3.44
C LYS A 245 -12.48 27.08 -3.91
N ALA A 246 -13.79 27.24 -3.77
CA ALA A 246 -14.49 28.52 -3.98
C ALA A 246 -13.88 29.66 -3.14
N GLN A 247 -13.18 29.33 -2.05
CA GLN A 247 -12.52 30.30 -1.16
C GLN A 247 -11.12 30.75 -1.64
N ASN A 248 -10.46 30.01 -2.54
CA ASN A 248 -9.12 30.32 -3.07
C ASN A 248 -8.94 29.78 -4.51
N PRO A 249 -9.35 30.53 -5.55
CA PRO A 249 -9.32 30.08 -6.93
C PRO A 249 -7.89 30.07 -7.51
N ASP A 250 -7.52 28.97 -8.17
CA ASP A 250 -6.25 28.79 -8.89
C ASP A 250 -6.50 28.20 -10.29
N VAL A 251 -5.74 28.66 -11.29
CA VAL A 251 -5.93 28.37 -12.72
C VAL A 251 -5.70 26.90 -13.04
N LEU A 252 -4.63 26.29 -12.50
CA LEU A 252 -4.31 24.86 -12.74
C LEU A 252 -5.36 23.94 -12.12
N HIS A 253 -5.84 24.29 -10.93
CA HIS A 253 -6.89 23.52 -10.26
C HIS A 253 -8.23 23.65 -10.99
N ASN A 254 -8.58 24.82 -11.52
CA ASN A 254 -9.80 25.02 -12.30
C ASN A 254 -9.82 24.15 -13.57
N ALA A 255 -8.67 23.98 -14.24
CA ALA A 255 -8.55 23.07 -15.38
C ALA A 255 -8.82 21.61 -14.97
N SER A 256 -8.20 21.13 -13.89
CA SER A 256 -8.45 19.78 -13.37
C SER A 256 -9.91 19.53 -12.97
N MET A 257 -10.59 20.55 -12.44
CA MET A 257 -12.02 20.47 -12.11
C MET A 257 -12.90 20.37 -13.35
N GLU A 258 -12.54 21.07 -14.43
CA GLU A 258 -13.26 20.98 -15.70
C GLU A 258 -13.04 19.63 -16.38
N ASP A 259 -11.83 19.06 -16.31
CA ASP A 259 -11.56 17.69 -16.77
C ASP A 259 -12.45 16.67 -16.04
N ARG A 260 -12.60 16.82 -14.72
CA ARG A 260 -13.51 15.97 -13.91
C ARG A 260 -14.98 16.17 -14.30
N ARG A 261 -15.41 17.39 -14.60
CA ARG A 261 -16.78 17.66 -15.09
C ARG A 261 -17.02 17.00 -16.43
N GLU A 262 -16.05 17.01 -17.33
CA GLU A 262 -16.16 16.39 -18.64
C GLU A 262 -16.24 14.85 -18.54
N VAL A 263 -15.51 14.23 -17.60
CA VAL A 263 -15.67 12.81 -17.29
C VAL A 263 -17.09 12.51 -16.77
N ILE A 264 -17.62 13.33 -15.87
CA ILE A 264 -18.99 13.16 -15.35
C ILE A 264 -20.01 13.33 -16.48
N ARG A 265 -19.84 14.32 -17.36
CA ARG A 265 -20.75 14.60 -18.49
C ARG A 265 -20.83 13.40 -19.44
N ARG A 266 -19.70 12.83 -19.86
CA ARG A 266 -19.65 11.62 -20.69
C ARG A 266 -20.32 10.42 -20.02
N ARG A 267 -20.11 10.21 -18.72
CA ARG A 267 -20.78 9.14 -17.96
C ARG A 267 -22.28 9.38 -17.81
N LEU A 268 -22.70 10.64 -17.68
CA LEU A 268 -24.10 11.02 -17.56
C LEU A 268 -24.87 10.80 -18.86
N GLU A 269 -24.28 11.12 -20.01
CA GLU A 269 -24.83 10.79 -21.33
C GLU A 269 -25.06 9.28 -21.46
N ARG A 270 -24.04 8.48 -21.13
CA ARG A 270 -24.15 7.02 -21.13
C ARG A 270 -25.22 6.51 -20.16
N PHE A 271 -25.33 7.11 -18.98
CA PHE A 271 -26.36 6.76 -18.01
C PHE A 271 -27.77 7.06 -18.55
N GLN A 272 -27.98 8.20 -19.21
CA GLN A 272 -29.26 8.57 -19.82
C GLN A 272 -29.67 7.64 -20.97
N GLU A 273 -28.72 7.20 -21.80
CA GLU A 273 -28.97 6.19 -22.85
C GLU A 273 -29.52 4.88 -22.25
N LEU A 274 -28.86 4.38 -21.20
CA LEU A 274 -29.25 3.16 -20.51
C LEU A 274 -30.56 3.34 -19.73
N GLN A 275 -30.78 4.52 -19.17
CA GLN A 275 -32.00 4.88 -18.46
C GLN A 275 -33.24 4.85 -19.36
N ALA A 276 -33.11 5.25 -20.63
CA ALA A 276 -34.22 5.16 -21.59
C ALA A 276 -34.66 3.70 -21.84
N ILE A 277 -33.78 2.73 -21.61
CA ILE A 277 -34.03 1.29 -21.78
C ILE A 277 -34.61 0.68 -20.50
N TYR A 278 -33.98 0.97 -19.35
CA TYR A 278 -34.35 0.39 -18.06
C TYR A 278 -35.47 1.13 -17.33
N MET A 279 -35.71 2.38 -17.69
CA MET A 279 -36.75 3.24 -17.13
C MET A 279 -37.54 3.94 -18.25
N PRO A 280 -38.16 3.19 -19.18
CA PRO A 280 -38.65 3.72 -20.46
C PRO A 280 -39.81 4.71 -20.33
N ALA A 281 -40.65 4.59 -19.30
CA ALA A 281 -41.76 5.50 -19.06
C ALA A 281 -41.35 6.73 -18.21
N LEU A 282 -40.08 6.82 -17.78
CA LEU A 282 -39.61 7.92 -16.93
C LEU A 282 -39.77 9.29 -17.61
N THR A 283 -39.38 9.41 -18.88
CA THR A 283 -39.50 10.68 -19.62
C THR A 283 -40.95 11.14 -19.74
N GLN A 284 -41.90 10.21 -19.88
CA GLN A 284 -43.34 10.52 -19.95
C GLN A 284 -43.89 10.95 -18.59
N VAL A 285 -43.45 10.31 -17.51
CA VAL A 285 -43.89 10.62 -16.14
C VAL A 285 -43.26 11.92 -15.60
N LEU A 286 -42.04 12.26 -16.03
CA LEU A 286 -41.34 13.49 -15.64
C LEU A 286 -41.59 14.69 -16.57
N ALA A 287 -42.13 14.47 -17.78
CA ALA A 287 -42.49 15.54 -18.72
C ALA A 287 -43.53 16.53 -18.15
N ASP A 288 -44.35 16.10 -17.18
CA ASP A 288 -45.29 16.97 -16.47
C ASP A 288 -44.63 17.82 -15.35
N ALA A 289 -43.34 17.59 -15.03
CA ALA A 289 -42.67 18.23 -13.90
C ALA A 289 -41.39 19.04 -14.21
N GLN A 290 -40.56 18.72 -15.22
CA GLN A 290 -39.15 19.18 -15.19
C GLN A 290 -38.36 19.40 -16.51
N THR A 291 -39.00 19.56 -17.66
CA THR A 291 -38.29 19.51 -18.96
C THR A 291 -37.51 20.75 -19.43
N ARG A 292 -37.13 21.74 -18.59
CA ARG A 292 -36.38 22.94 -19.07
C ARG A 292 -35.27 23.50 -18.17
N VAL A 293 -34.83 22.81 -17.12
CA VAL A 293 -33.86 23.38 -16.14
C VAL A 293 -32.46 22.74 -16.20
N HIS A 294 -32.26 21.67 -16.97
CA HIS A 294 -31.05 20.84 -16.87
C HIS A 294 -29.85 21.31 -17.70
N ASP A 295 -30.03 22.08 -18.77
CA ASP A 295 -28.93 22.42 -19.69
C ASP A 295 -27.93 23.44 -19.12
N ASP A 296 -28.30 24.18 -18.07
CA ASP A 296 -27.46 25.23 -17.46
C ASP A 296 -26.80 24.81 -16.13
N LEU A 297 -27.01 23.59 -15.64
CA LEU A 297 -26.44 23.13 -14.37
C LEU A 297 -25.01 22.56 -14.54
N PRO A 298 -24.08 22.86 -13.62
CA PRO A 298 -22.79 22.16 -13.57
C PRO A 298 -22.99 20.64 -13.45
N ALA A 299 -22.12 19.85 -14.07
CA ALA A 299 -22.23 18.39 -14.16
C ALA A 299 -22.40 17.70 -12.78
N GLU A 300 -21.77 18.25 -11.74
CA GLU A 300 -21.86 17.78 -10.35
C GLU A 300 -23.22 18.00 -9.66
N ASN A 301 -24.08 18.85 -10.24
CA ASN A 301 -25.38 19.24 -9.71
C ASN A 301 -26.56 18.71 -10.55
N VAL A 302 -26.29 18.01 -11.65
CA VAL A 302 -27.34 17.39 -12.47
C VAL A 302 -27.99 16.26 -11.67
N PRO A 303 -29.31 16.32 -11.37
CA PRO A 303 -29.98 15.28 -10.58
C PRO A 303 -30.01 13.94 -11.33
N LEU A 304 -29.49 12.89 -10.69
CA LEU A 304 -29.59 11.51 -11.19
C LEU A 304 -30.91 10.89 -10.78
N GLN A 305 -31.71 10.49 -11.77
CA GLN A 305 -33.01 9.86 -11.54
C GLN A 305 -32.85 8.34 -11.35
N MET A 306 -32.38 7.93 -10.18
CA MET A 306 -32.29 6.52 -9.78
C MET A 306 -33.67 6.00 -9.33
N PRO A 307 -33.94 4.68 -9.35
CA PRO A 307 -35.16 4.18 -8.74
C PRO A 307 -35.32 4.67 -7.28
N SER A 308 -34.26 4.73 -6.48
CA SER A 308 -34.32 5.27 -5.10
C SER A 308 -34.67 6.77 -4.98
N SER A 309 -34.53 7.57 -6.05
CA SER A 309 -34.91 8.99 -6.05
C SER A 309 -36.38 9.21 -6.40
N LEU A 310 -37.08 8.17 -6.86
CA LEU A 310 -38.48 8.24 -7.32
C LEU A 310 -39.44 7.76 -6.24
N SER A 311 -40.65 8.33 -6.23
CA SER A 311 -41.74 7.86 -5.38
C SER A 311 -42.23 6.47 -5.82
N ARG A 312 -42.80 5.71 -4.89
CA ARG A 312 -43.25 4.32 -5.16
C ARG A 312 -44.19 4.23 -6.37
N SER A 313 -45.15 5.14 -6.49
CA SER A 313 -46.11 5.17 -7.60
C SER A 313 -45.44 5.44 -8.96
N ILE A 314 -44.40 6.28 -8.99
CA ILE A 314 -43.64 6.56 -10.21
C ILE A 314 -42.78 5.36 -10.58
N ARG A 315 -42.14 4.68 -9.62
CA ARG A 315 -41.28 3.51 -9.88
C ARG A 315 -42.01 2.34 -10.52
N GLU A 316 -43.22 2.06 -10.04
CA GLU A 316 -44.05 0.96 -10.55
C GLU A 316 -44.45 1.16 -12.02
N VAL A 317 -44.47 2.41 -12.49
CA VAL A 317 -44.79 2.76 -13.88
C VAL A 317 -43.53 2.99 -14.72
N ALA A 318 -42.52 3.64 -14.16
CA ALA A 318 -41.34 4.11 -14.87
C ALA A 318 -40.28 3.02 -15.08
N CYS A 319 -40.08 2.12 -14.11
CA CYS A 319 -38.98 1.14 -14.11
C CYS A 319 -39.42 -0.23 -14.63
N ILE A 320 -38.49 -0.98 -15.22
CA ILE A 320 -38.72 -2.41 -15.47
C ILE A 320 -38.87 -3.19 -14.14
N SER A 321 -39.59 -4.32 -14.18
CA SER A 321 -39.84 -5.16 -13.00
C SER A 321 -38.54 -5.66 -12.37
N GLY A 322 -38.42 -5.50 -11.05
CA GLY A 322 -37.27 -5.99 -10.27
C GLY A 322 -36.06 -5.05 -10.19
N LEU A 323 -36.03 -3.95 -10.97
CA LEU A 323 -34.90 -2.99 -10.95
C LEU A 323 -34.74 -2.31 -9.58
N ALA A 324 -35.85 -1.90 -8.97
CA ALA A 324 -35.85 -1.30 -7.64
C ALA A 324 -35.37 -2.28 -6.55
N ASP A 325 -35.69 -3.57 -6.70
CA ASP A 325 -35.23 -4.61 -5.76
C ASP A 325 -33.73 -4.84 -5.91
N GLN A 326 -33.21 -4.89 -7.14
CA GLN A 326 -31.78 -4.97 -7.42
C GLN A 326 -31.03 -3.77 -6.85
N GLU A 327 -31.54 -2.54 -7.04
CA GLU A 327 -30.94 -1.35 -6.41
C GLU A 327 -30.94 -1.49 -4.89
N ALA A 328 -32.03 -2.00 -4.29
CA ALA A 328 -32.09 -2.14 -2.83
C ALA A 328 -31.06 -3.15 -2.29
N VAL A 329 -30.70 -4.19 -3.05
CA VAL A 329 -29.61 -5.09 -2.64
C VAL A 329 -28.25 -4.38 -2.74
N LEU A 330 -28.00 -3.64 -3.82
CA LEU A 330 -26.77 -2.85 -3.98
C LEU A 330 -26.63 -1.77 -2.90
N ARG A 331 -27.69 -1.01 -2.60
CA ARG A 331 -27.64 0.01 -1.53
C ARG A 331 -27.41 -0.57 -0.15
N HIS A 332 -27.91 -1.79 0.11
CA HIS A 332 -27.63 -2.48 1.35
C HIS A 332 -26.15 -2.85 1.46
N ALA A 333 -25.58 -3.36 0.37
CA ALA A 333 -24.16 -3.65 0.31
C ALA A 333 -23.30 -2.39 0.47
N GLN A 334 -23.64 -1.32 -0.25
CA GLN A 334 -22.99 -0.01 -0.14
C GLN A 334 -23.00 0.50 1.31
N ALA A 335 -24.12 0.36 2.01
CA ALA A 335 -24.23 0.77 3.42
C ALA A 335 -23.42 -0.12 4.38
N CYS A 336 -23.22 -1.40 4.07
CA CYS A 336 -22.31 -2.25 4.84
C CYS A 336 -20.86 -1.82 4.63
N ASP A 337 -20.42 -1.72 3.38
CA ASP A 337 -19.04 -1.35 3.03
C ASP A 337 -18.68 0.03 3.59
N SER A 338 -19.54 1.03 3.42
CA SER A 338 -19.30 2.37 3.97
C SER A 338 -19.24 2.42 5.50
N LEU A 339 -19.90 1.49 6.20
CA LEU A 339 -19.80 1.40 7.66
C LEU A 339 -18.49 0.72 8.09
N GLU A 340 -18.04 -0.29 7.35
CA GLU A 340 -16.71 -0.90 7.55
C GLU A 340 -15.58 0.10 7.28
N ASP A 341 -15.70 0.89 6.20
CA ASP A 341 -14.80 2.00 5.91
C ASP A 341 -14.80 3.03 7.05
N LEU A 342 -15.99 3.40 7.55
CA LEU A 342 -16.12 4.31 8.68
C LEU A 342 -15.41 3.77 9.94
N HIS A 343 -15.53 2.47 10.24
CA HIS A 343 -14.81 1.85 11.35
C HIS A 343 -13.29 1.94 11.16
N ARG A 344 -12.80 1.58 9.97
CA ARG A 344 -11.38 1.64 9.64
C ARG A 344 -10.83 3.05 9.81
N GLU A 345 -11.51 4.05 9.28
CA GLU A 345 -11.06 5.45 9.37
C GLU A 345 -11.14 6.01 10.81
N LEU A 346 -12.13 5.59 11.61
CA LEU A 346 -12.20 5.94 13.03
C LEU A 346 -11.08 5.30 13.86
N CYS A 347 -10.66 4.07 13.52
CA CYS A 347 -9.48 3.43 14.11
C CYS A 347 -8.19 4.17 13.71
N ASN A 348 -8.03 4.49 12.42
CA ASN A 348 -6.91 5.29 11.91
C ASN A 348 -6.81 6.65 12.64
N ARG A 349 -7.95 7.34 12.78
CA ARG A 349 -8.03 8.63 13.49
C ARG A 349 -7.54 8.50 14.93
N GLN A 350 -7.98 7.47 15.64
CA GLN A 350 -7.55 7.22 17.02
C GLN A 350 -6.04 6.95 17.10
N PHE A 351 -5.51 6.10 16.22
CA PHE A 351 -4.10 5.78 16.15
C PHE A 351 -3.25 7.03 15.90
N LEU A 352 -3.59 7.81 14.87
CA LEU A 352 -2.89 9.05 14.51
C LEU A 352 -2.90 10.07 15.65
N ASN A 353 -4.03 10.21 16.35
CA ASN A 353 -4.15 11.10 17.50
C ASN A 353 -3.24 10.69 18.65
N LYS A 354 -3.14 9.39 18.96
CA LYS A 354 -2.20 8.87 19.97
C LYS A 354 -0.73 9.04 19.53
N TRP A 355 -0.42 8.65 18.30
CA TRP A 355 0.91 8.74 17.72
C TRP A 355 1.43 10.19 17.69
N LYS A 356 0.61 11.15 17.26
CA LYS A 356 0.97 12.57 17.23
C LYS A 356 1.28 13.13 18.61
N ARG A 357 0.46 12.82 19.62
CA ARG A 357 0.67 13.28 21.01
C ARG A 357 2.01 12.81 21.56
N LYS A 358 2.43 11.60 21.19
CA LYS A 358 3.65 10.97 21.69
C LYS A 358 4.90 11.39 20.92
N ASN A 359 4.83 11.47 19.60
CA ASN A 359 6.01 11.47 18.74
C ASN A 359 6.32 12.80 18.05
N ILE A 360 5.41 13.78 18.07
CA ILE A 360 5.58 14.99 17.28
C ILE A 360 5.82 16.22 18.16
N THR A 361 7.06 16.69 18.11
CA THR A 361 7.49 17.96 18.66
C THR A 361 8.00 18.88 17.53
N GLY A 362 7.84 20.20 17.68
CA GLY A 362 8.23 21.19 16.66
C GLY A 362 7.18 21.48 15.57
N GLN A 363 7.25 22.65 14.93
CA GLN A 363 6.20 23.14 14.04
C GLN A 363 6.07 22.38 12.70
N ARG A 364 7.19 22.07 12.02
CA ARG A 364 7.17 21.44 10.68
C ARG A 364 6.56 20.03 10.70
N HIS A 365 6.93 19.22 11.69
CA HIS A 365 6.36 17.88 11.88
C HIS A 365 4.89 17.94 12.30
N ASN A 366 4.50 18.96 13.07
CA ASN A 366 3.09 19.18 13.43
C ASN A 366 2.24 19.50 12.19
N THR A 367 2.74 20.31 11.26
CA THR A 367 2.02 20.65 10.03
C THR A 367 1.78 19.43 9.15
N ARG A 368 2.79 18.57 8.93
CA ARG A 368 2.63 17.32 8.16
C ARG A 368 1.63 16.36 8.81
N ALA A 369 1.72 16.20 10.12
CA ALA A 369 0.78 15.37 10.85
C ALA A 369 -0.65 15.92 10.87
N ARG A 370 -0.82 17.24 10.91
CA ARG A 370 -2.13 17.88 10.75
C ARG A 370 -2.72 17.65 9.37
N ALA A 371 -1.90 17.69 8.31
CA ALA A 371 -2.37 17.36 6.97
C ALA A 371 -2.87 15.90 6.89
N TRP A 372 -2.17 14.97 7.57
CA TRP A 372 -2.57 13.57 7.60
C TRP A 372 -3.84 13.33 8.43
N GLN A 373 -3.96 13.99 9.59
CA GLN A 373 -5.21 13.99 10.38
C GLN A 373 -6.38 14.52 9.56
N HIS A 374 -6.19 15.64 8.87
CA HIS A 374 -7.20 16.22 8.00
C HIS A 374 -7.62 15.27 6.89
N HIS A 375 -6.69 14.51 6.29
CA HIS A 375 -7.02 13.50 5.29
C HIS A 375 -7.88 12.36 5.86
N VAL A 376 -7.55 11.86 7.05
CA VAL A 376 -8.36 10.84 7.73
C VAL A 376 -9.73 11.40 8.11
N ASP A 377 -9.82 12.64 8.61
CA ASP A 377 -11.09 13.28 8.94
C ASP A 377 -11.98 13.44 7.68
N LEU A 378 -11.40 13.84 6.54
CA LEU A 378 -12.12 13.87 5.27
C LEU A 378 -12.65 12.48 4.87
N SER A 379 -11.86 11.44 5.09
CA SER A 379 -12.24 10.05 4.78
C SER A 379 -13.36 9.55 5.69
N VAL A 380 -13.30 9.86 6.99
CA VAL A 380 -14.40 9.61 7.96
C VAL A 380 -15.69 10.29 7.49
N HIS A 381 -15.61 11.56 7.09
CA HIS A 381 -16.77 12.31 6.61
C HIS A 381 -17.34 11.74 5.30
N ALA A 382 -16.46 11.32 4.38
CA ALA A 382 -16.87 10.69 3.12
C ALA A 382 -17.61 9.37 3.36
N ALA A 383 -17.03 8.47 4.18
CA ALA A 383 -17.64 7.19 4.53
C ALA A 383 -19.00 7.38 5.24
N ALA A 384 -19.09 8.32 6.19
CA ALA A 384 -20.34 8.65 6.87
C ALA A 384 -21.40 9.21 5.92
N ALA A 385 -21.01 10.08 4.98
CA ALA A 385 -21.93 10.65 3.99
C ALA A 385 -22.45 9.56 3.03
N GLN A 386 -21.58 8.66 2.59
CA GLN A 386 -21.95 7.54 1.73
C GLN A 386 -22.89 6.56 2.44
N TYR A 387 -22.62 6.24 3.72
CA TYR A 387 -23.52 5.44 4.54
C TYR A 387 -24.91 6.07 4.65
N ARG A 388 -24.98 7.37 4.98
CA ARG A 388 -26.25 8.10 5.10
C ARG A 388 -27.03 8.10 3.79
N HIS A 389 -26.34 8.32 2.66
CA HIS A 389 -26.94 8.32 1.34
C HIS A 389 -27.49 6.94 0.96
N ALA A 390 -26.67 5.89 1.12
CA ALA A 390 -27.07 4.51 0.83
C ALA A 390 -28.25 4.08 1.71
N ARG A 391 -28.24 4.43 3.01
CA ARG A 391 -29.37 4.17 3.91
C ARG A 391 -30.62 4.93 3.50
N GLN A 392 -30.52 6.21 3.14
CA GLN A 392 -31.68 6.98 2.70
C GLN A 392 -32.30 6.37 1.43
N ALA A 393 -31.47 5.94 0.49
CA ALA A 393 -31.92 5.23 -0.70
C ALA A 393 -32.63 3.91 -0.34
N LEU A 394 -32.13 3.15 0.65
CA LEU A 394 -32.80 1.95 1.17
C LEU A 394 -34.17 2.24 1.79
N VAL A 395 -34.27 3.31 2.60
CA VAL A 395 -35.56 3.74 3.17
C VAL A 395 -36.54 4.06 2.06
N ASN A 396 -36.11 4.77 1.02
CA ASN A 396 -36.98 5.10 -0.12
C ASN A 396 -37.42 3.85 -0.90
N LEU A 397 -36.55 2.85 -1.03
CA LEU A 397 -36.82 1.62 -1.80
C LEU A 397 -37.69 0.62 -1.02
N ARG A 398 -37.26 0.24 0.19
CA ARG A 398 -37.88 -0.84 1.01
C ARG A 398 -38.89 -0.33 2.03
N GLY A 399 -38.81 0.95 2.41
CA GLY A 399 -39.52 1.47 3.58
C GLY A 399 -38.94 0.96 4.91
N PRO A 400 -39.55 1.37 6.05
CA PRO A 400 -39.12 0.92 7.37
C PRO A 400 -39.31 -0.58 7.54
N GLY A 401 -38.36 -1.26 8.18
CA GLY A 401 -38.41 -2.71 8.37
C GLY A 401 -37.28 -3.26 9.24
N VAL A 402 -37.24 -4.60 9.37
CA VAL A 402 -36.29 -5.32 10.25
C VAL A 402 -34.82 -5.03 9.91
N TRP A 403 -34.53 -4.66 8.66
CA TRP A 403 -33.19 -4.30 8.20
C TRP A 403 -32.61 -3.06 8.90
N GLU A 404 -33.46 -2.17 9.45
CA GLU A 404 -33.02 -0.99 10.21
C GLU A 404 -32.33 -1.37 11.54
N ASN A 405 -32.57 -2.58 12.06
CA ASN A 405 -31.88 -3.08 13.24
C ASN A 405 -30.37 -3.26 12.97
N THR A 406 -30.02 -3.63 11.74
CA THR A 406 -28.63 -3.82 11.30
C THR A 406 -28.02 -2.53 10.75
N LEU A 407 -28.82 -1.75 9.99
CA LEU A 407 -28.42 -0.47 9.38
C LEU A 407 -29.18 0.70 10.05
N GLN A 408 -28.74 1.15 11.22
CA GLN A 408 -29.41 2.24 11.96
C GLN A 408 -29.09 3.63 11.38
N GLU A 409 -29.87 4.63 11.77
CA GLU A 409 -29.60 6.03 11.38
C GLU A 409 -28.30 6.52 12.01
N LEU A 410 -27.40 7.08 11.20
CA LEU A 410 -26.09 7.54 11.65
C LEU A 410 -26.12 9.03 12.00
N HIS A 411 -26.22 9.35 13.28
CA HIS A 411 -26.11 10.72 13.77
C HIS A 411 -24.64 11.14 13.91
N ASP A 412 -24.35 12.44 13.91
CA ASP A 412 -22.97 12.92 14.10
C ASP A 412 -22.39 12.49 15.47
N GLY A 413 -23.27 12.32 16.47
CA GLY A 413 -22.90 11.78 17.78
C GLY A 413 -22.50 10.30 17.78
N ASP A 414 -22.75 9.56 16.69
CA ASP A 414 -22.34 8.17 16.54
C ASP A 414 -20.94 8.02 15.94
N ILE A 415 -20.42 9.06 15.26
CA ILE A 415 -19.12 9.07 14.59
C ILE A 415 -18.00 9.25 15.62
N ARG A 416 -17.79 8.21 16.42
CA ARG A 416 -16.84 8.17 17.53
C ARG A 416 -16.06 6.89 17.52
N SER A 417 -14.76 6.99 17.77
CA SER A 417 -13.93 5.82 18.00
C SER A 417 -14.38 5.11 19.29
N PRO A 418 -14.07 3.81 19.48
CA PRO A 418 -14.55 3.02 20.63
C PRO A 418 -14.16 3.62 22.00
N ASN A 419 -13.16 4.48 22.04
CA ASN A 419 -12.60 5.11 23.24
C ASN A 419 -12.95 6.60 23.41
N GLU A 420 -13.85 7.15 22.59
CA GLU A 420 -14.21 8.57 22.58
C GLU A 420 -15.56 8.83 23.29
N ARG A 421 -15.55 9.59 24.40
CA ARG A 421 -16.77 9.91 25.17
C ARG A 421 -17.65 10.95 24.44
N ALA A 422 -18.96 10.84 24.59
CA ALA A 422 -19.88 11.90 24.17
C ALA A 422 -19.70 13.12 25.08
N LEU A 423 -19.64 14.32 24.51
CA LEU A 423 -19.65 15.58 25.27
C LEU A 423 -21.03 15.78 25.90
N SER A 424 -21.08 16.19 27.16
CA SER A 424 -22.32 16.63 27.80
C SER A 424 -22.86 17.90 27.14
N ASN A 425 -24.17 18.16 27.28
CA ASN A 425 -24.78 19.38 26.72
C ASN A 425 -24.09 20.66 27.22
N GLN A 426 -23.67 20.65 28.49
CA GLN A 426 -22.93 21.75 29.10
C GLN A 426 -21.53 21.94 28.47
N GLU A 427 -20.82 20.85 28.16
CA GLU A 427 -19.51 20.92 27.48
C GLU A 427 -19.65 21.34 26.00
N ARG A 428 -20.79 21.05 25.34
CA ARG A 428 -21.09 21.55 23.99
C ARG A 428 -21.32 23.05 24.01
N GLU A 429 -22.11 23.54 24.96
CA GLU A 429 -22.37 24.97 25.17
C GLU A 429 -21.08 25.74 25.52
N GLU A 430 -20.17 25.14 26.30
CA GLU A 430 -18.86 25.75 26.59
C GLU A 430 -17.94 25.84 25.37
N ILE A 431 -17.90 24.81 24.51
CA ILE A 431 -17.12 24.83 23.25
C ILE A 431 -17.71 25.85 22.28
N GLU A 432 -19.03 25.94 22.19
CA GLU A 432 -19.75 26.90 21.35
C GLU A 432 -19.52 28.34 21.84
N TRP A 433 -19.58 28.57 23.15
CA TRP A 433 -19.22 29.85 23.78
C TRP A 433 -17.74 30.24 23.56
N LEU A 434 -16.82 29.27 23.61
CA LEU A 434 -15.40 29.49 23.33
C LEU A 434 -15.15 29.81 21.85
N ALA A 435 -15.88 29.18 20.94
CA ALA A 435 -15.81 29.44 19.51
C ALA A 435 -16.34 30.84 19.15
N GLU A 436 -17.37 31.32 19.85
CA GLU A 436 -17.95 32.65 19.64
C GLU A 436 -17.10 33.78 20.24
N ASN A 437 -16.42 33.55 21.37
CA ASN A 437 -15.73 34.62 22.12
C ASN A 437 -14.21 34.73 21.90
N TYR A 438 -13.55 33.76 21.26
CA TYR A 438 -12.12 33.82 20.94
C TYR A 438 -11.87 34.04 19.44
N VAL A 439 -12.03 35.29 18.99
CA VAL A 439 -11.67 35.71 17.63
C VAL A 439 -10.17 35.91 17.54
N GLY A 440 -9.45 34.93 16.97
CA GLY A 440 -8.00 35.01 16.89
C GLY A 440 -7.25 33.94 16.09
N SER A 441 -7.86 33.27 15.11
CA SER A 441 -7.12 32.66 14.00
C SER A 441 -8.10 32.24 12.89
N SER A 442 -8.02 32.91 11.75
CA SER A 442 -8.80 32.62 10.56
C SER A 442 -8.32 31.33 9.90
N THR A 443 -8.71 30.18 10.46
CA THR A 443 -8.91 28.91 9.75
C THR A 443 -9.90 28.12 10.60
N GLY A 444 -11.11 27.90 10.07
CA GLY A 444 -12.24 27.28 10.78
C GLY A 444 -12.01 25.79 11.07
N ALA A 445 -11.13 25.50 12.03
CA ALA A 445 -10.96 24.18 12.62
C ALA A 445 -11.47 24.23 14.05
N ALA A 446 -12.61 23.59 14.30
CA ALA A 446 -13.14 23.43 15.65
C ALA A 446 -12.08 22.78 16.55
N VAL A 447 -11.83 23.40 17.71
CA VAL A 447 -10.92 22.90 18.75
C VAL A 447 -11.57 21.68 19.42
N GLN A 448 -11.51 20.51 18.77
CA GLN A 448 -11.80 19.22 19.41
C GLN A 448 -10.47 18.60 19.86
N GLY A 449 -9.97 19.09 20.99
CA GLY A 449 -8.63 18.74 21.48
C GLY A 449 -8.51 18.56 22.99
N ILE A 450 -9.62 18.45 23.74
CA ILE A 450 -9.58 18.26 25.19
C ILE A 450 -10.32 16.97 25.55
N VAL A 451 -9.56 15.88 25.73
CA VAL A 451 -10.07 14.64 26.35
C VAL A 451 -9.58 14.65 27.80
N HIS A 452 -10.47 15.00 28.73
CA HIS A 452 -10.26 14.82 30.17
C HIS A 452 -10.88 13.52 30.69
N THR A 453 -10.20 12.95 31.67
CA THR A 453 -10.44 11.68 32.36
C THR A 453 -11.70 11.68 33.23
N GLY A 454 -12.60 10.74 32.95
CA GLY A 454 -13.74 10.37 33.79
C GLY A 454 -14.36 9.07 33.27
N GLU A 455 -14.09 7.94 33.95
CA GLU A 455 -14.37 6.57 33.48
C GLU A 455 -15.79 6.06 33.74
N GLY A 456 -16.64 6.84 34.43
CA GLY A 456 -17.82 6.29 35.11
C GLY A 456 -19.05 5.91 34.26
N ARG A 457 -19.20 6.35 33.00
CA ARG A 457 -20.36 6.02 32.15
C ARG A 457 -19.98 6.09 30.65
N ARG A 458 -19.50 4.99 30.08
CA ARG A 458 -19.19 4.88 28.65
C ARG A 458 -20.25 4.02 27.95
N VAL A 459 -20.95 4.58 26.97
CA VAL A 459 -21.87 3.85 26.08
C VAL A 459 -21.23 3.83 24.69
N LEU A 460 -20.89 2.63 24.19
CA LEU A 460 -20.36 2.41 22.85
C LEU A 460 -21.40 2.82 21.80
N SER A 461 -20.96 3.48 20.72
CA SER A 461 -21.87 3.79 19.61
C SER A 461 -22.35 2.49 18.94
N TRP A 462 -23.59 2.49 18.49
CA TRP A 462 -24.21 1.34 17.84
C TRP A 462 -23.48 0.89 16.59
N ILE A 463 -22.70 1.76 15.93
CA ILE A 463 -21.91 1.39 14.74
C ILE A 463 -20.98 0.22 15.04
N TRP A 464 -20.45 0.15 16.27
CA TRP A 464 -19.57 -0.93 16.75
C TRP A 464 -20.32 -2.21 17.16
N ASN A 465 -21.65 -2.19 17.15
CA ASN A 465 -22.49 -3.33 17.52
C ASN A 465 -23.04 -4.00 16.25
N ARG A 466 -22.26 -4.84 15.57
CA ARG A 466 -22.78 -5.70 14.51
C ARG A 466 -22.42 -7.18 14.69
N VAL A 467 -23.41 -7.96 15.14
CA VAL A 467 -23.94 -9.19 14.52
C VAL A 467 -25.45 -9.25 14.85
N ASN A 468 -26.24 -9.70 13.87
CA ASN A 468 -27.70 -9.81 13.96
C ASN A 468 -28.15 -10.76 15.07
N VAL A 469 -29.27 -10.38 15.68
CA VAL A 469 -30.06 -11.12 16.66
C VAL A 469 -30.45 -12.50 16.11
N MET A 470 -29.80 -13.55 16.58
CA MET A 470 -30.42 -14.78 17.11
C MET A 470 -29.51 -15.30 18.23
N GLU A 471 -29.96 -15.11 19.47
CA GLU A 471 -29.53 -15.81 20.69
C GLU A 471 -28.03 -16.19 20.79
N ASP A 472 -27.16 -15.21 21.03
CA ASP A 472 -26.21 -15.22 22.16
C ASP A 472 -25.36 -13.93 22.16
N GLU A 473 -24.79 -13.62 23.31
CA GLU A 473 -24.33 -12.32 23.81
C GLU A 473 -23.33 -11.52 22.93
N ASN A 474 -23.45 -10.18 23.02
CA ASN A 474 -22.42 -9.16 22.68
C ASN A 474 -20.97 -9.71 22.63
N SER A 475 -20.24 -9.66 21.50
CA SER A 475 -18.75 -9.55 21.44
C SER A 475 -18.06 -9.81 20.09
N LEU A 476 -18.66 -10.55 19.14
CA LEU A 476 -17.90 -11.14 18.01
C LEU A 476 -17.24 -10.14 17.03
N GLY A 477 -17.92 -9.04 16.66
CA GLY A 477 -17.39 -8.09 15.67
C GLY A 477 -16.25 -7.19 16.18
N MET A 478 -16.29 -6.80 17.47
CA MET A 478 -15.25 -5.97 18.09
C MET A 478 -13.97 -6.78 18.33
N GLU A 479 -14.12 -8.03 18.77
CA GLU A 479 -12.97 -8.93 18.96
C GLU A 479 -12.25 -9.20 17.64
N GLU A 480 -12.99 -9.40 16.56
CA GLU A 480 -12.44 -9.58 15.22
C GLU A 480 -11.71 -8.33 14.70
N ALA A 481 -12.28 -7.15 14.88
CA ALA A 481 -11.61 -5.90 14.50
C ALA A 481 -10.33 -5.67 15.30
N LEU A 482 -10.36 -5.88 16.62
CA LEU A 482 -9.19 -5.76 17.49
C LEU A 482 -8.08 -6.76 17.11
N ARG A 483 -8.45 -8.01 16.82
CA ARG A 483 -7.52 -9.04 16.35
C ARG A 483 -6.80 -8.61 15.07
N ILE A 484 -7.55 -8.11 14.08
CA ILE A 484 -6.98 -7.68 12.79
C ILE A 484 -5.99 -6.53 12.99
N GLU A 485 -6.37 -5.52 13.78
CA GLU A 485 -5.50 -4.39 14.07
C GLU A 485 -4.26 -4.80 14.87
N TRP A 486 -4.41 -5.70 15.86
CA TRP A 486 -3.28 -6.30 16.57
C TRP A 486 -2.33 -7.03 15.61
N ALA A 487 -2.85 -7.88 14.73
CA ALA A 487 -2.04 -8.65 13.79
C ALA A 487 -1.28 -7.74 12.81
N LYS A 488 -1.96 -6.71 12.27
CA LYS A 488 -1.35 -5.73 11.36
C LYS A 488 -0.29 -4.87 12.06
N ALA A 489 -0.58 -4.38 13.27
CA ALA A 489 0.37 -3.61 14.06
C ALA A 489 1.62 -4.43 14.38
N LYS A 490 1.43 -5.70 14.78
CA LYS A 490 2.53 -6.65 14.98
C LYS A 490 3.36 -6.82 13.72
N ALA A 491 2.72 -7.11 12.60
CA ALA A 491 3.43 -7.32 11.34
C ALA A 491 4.22 -6.08 10.92
N SER A 492 3.66 -4.88 11.09
CA SER A 492 4.35 -3.61 10.80
C SER A 492 5.59 -3.42 11.67
N ALA A 493 5.48 -3.66 12.98
CA ALA A 493 6.61 -3.62 13.91
C ALA A 493 7.71 -4.62 13.50
N ASP A 494 7.32 -5.89 13.27
CA ASP A 494 8.24 -6.95 12.83
C ASP A 494 8.95 -6.55 11.51
N ARG A 495 8.22 -6.03 10.51
CA ARG A 495 8.79 -5.66 9.20
C ARG A 495 9.77 -4.49 9.27
N TRP A 496 9.49 -3.46 10.07
CA TRP A 496 10.44 -2.35 10.24
C TRP A 496 11.68 -2.76 11.03
N TRP A 497 11.52 -3.65 12.01
CA TRP A 497 12.66 -4.22 12.73
C TRP A 497 13.55 -5.06 11.82
N GLU A 498 12.95 -5.93 11.00
CA GLU A 498 13.66 -6.70 9.98
C GLU A 498 14.40 -5.79 8.98
N GLU A 499 13.74 -4.74 8.49
CA GLU A 499 14.32 -3.80 7.52
C GLU A 499 15.66 -3.20 8.01
N VAL A 500 15.76 -2.86 9.30
CA VAL A 500 17.03 -2.34 9.87
C VAL A 500 18.14 -3.39 9.80
N ILE A 501 17.82 -4.65 10.10
CA ILE A 501 18.78 -5.76 10.06
C ILE A 501 19.21 -6.04 8.62
N LEU A 502 18.24 -6.12 7.72
CA LEU A 502 18.45 -6.45 6.32
C LEU A 502 19.27 -5.36 5.62
N LEU A 503 18.98 -4.08 5.85
CA LEU A 503 19.75 -2.98 5.27
C LEU A 503 21.18 -2.91 5.82
N ASP A 504 21.39 -3.17 7.12
CA ASP A 504 22.76 -3.24 7.67
C ASP A 504 23.55 -4.41 7.03
N GLU A 505 22.88 -5.54 6.83
CA GLU A 505 23.46 -6.72 6.20
C GLU A 505 23.74 -6.50 4.71
N GLU A 506 22.86 -5.80 3.98
CA GLU A 506 23.11 -5.39 2.60
C GLU A 506 24.31 -4.45 2.49
N MET A 507 24.44 -3.47 3.41
CA MET A 507 25.65 -2.64 3.49
C MET A 507 26.89 -3.50 3.73
N ARG A 508 26.82 -4.50 4.63
CA ARG A 508 27.93 -5.43 4.87
C ARG A 508 28.30 -6.22 3.61
N HIS A 509 27.31 -6.71 2.87
CA HIS A 509 27.51 -7.42 1.61
C HIS A 509 28.19 -6.56 0.55
N VAL A 510 27.77 -5.31 0.38
CA VAL A 510 28.42 -4.38 -0.57
C VAL A 510 29.90 -4.17 -0.22
N LEU A 511 30.22 -4.00 1.06
CA LEU A 511 31.61 -3.85 1.51
C LEU A 511 32.43 -5.13 1.29
N THR A 512 31.85 -6.29 1.58
CA THR A 512 32.50 -7.60 1.40
C THR A 512 32.71 -7.90 -0.10
N PHE A 513 31.75 -7.53 -0.94
CA PHE A 513 31.86 -7.66 -2.39
C PHE A 513 33.01 -6.80 -2.93
N SER A 514 33.16 -5.57 -2.44
CA SER A 514 34.30 -4.71 -2.82
C SER A 514 35.64 -5.37 -2.50
N ASP A 515 35.79 -5.95 -1.30
CA ASP A 515 37.01 -6.69 -0.91
C ASP A 515 37.25 -7.91 -1.80
N TRP A 516 36.19 -8.69 -2.08
CA TRP A 516 36.25 -9.84 -2.98
C TRP A 516 36.65 -9.42 -4.40
N LYS A 517 36.07 -8.33 -4.93
CA LYS A 517 36.33 -7.83 -6.28
C LYS A 517 37.78 -7.37 -6.45
N ILE A 518 38.37 -6.80 -5.40
CA ILE A 518 39.81 -6.50 -5.34
C ILE A 518 40.65 -7.77 -5.48
N GLY A 519 40.28 -8.84 -4.77
CA GLY A 519 40.94 -10.15 -4.88
C GLY A 519 40.83 -10.73 -6.29
N TRP A 520 39.61 -10.72 -6.84
CA TRP A 520 39.33 -11.17 -8.19
C TRP A 520 40.16 -10.44 -9.25
N TRP A 521 40.32 -9.12 -9.15
CA TRP A 521 41.18 -8.37 -10.09
C TRP A 521 42.66 -8.71 -9.96
N LYS A 522 43.16 -9.01 -8.75
CA LYS A 522 44.54 -9.48 -8.57
C LYS A 522 44.78 -10.82 -9.24
N GLU A 523 43.80 -11.72 -9.17
CA GLU A 523 43.87 -13.03 -9.83
C GLU A 523 43.88 -12.91 -11.36
N ARG A 524 43.45 -11.78 -11.94
CA ARG A 524 43.47 -11.54 -13.39
C ARG A 524 44.84 -11.16 -13.94
N ILE A 525 45.73 -10.67 -13.08
CA ILE A 525 47.08 -10.26 -13.45
C ILE A 525 47.85 -11.49 -13.91
N GLY A 526 48.37 -11.45 -15.15
CA GLY A 526 49.19 -12.54 -15.71
C GLY A 526 48.41 -13.81 -16.12
N LEU A 527 47.07 -13.78 -16.21
CA LEU A 527 46.31 -14.94 -16.68
C LEU A 527 46.44 -15.19 -18.19
N HIS A 528 46.63 -14.14 -18.98
CA HIS A 528 46.76 -14.26 -20.43
C HIS A 528 48.21 -14.60 -20.78
N VAL A 529 48.41 -15.80 -21.32
CA VAL A 529 49.69 -16.26 -21.87
C VAL A 529 49.73 -16.01 -23.37
N ASP A 530 50.94 -15.93 -23.94
CA ASP A 530 51.20 -15.79 -25.38
C ASP A 530 50.63 -14.49 -26.01
N ILE A 531 50.73 -13.37 -25.29
CA ILE A 531 50.33 -12.03 -25.77
C ILE A 531 51.56 -11.12 -25.98
N SER A 532 51.39 -10.00 -26.69
CA SER A 532 52.47 -9.03 -26.86
C SER A 532 52.80 -8.32 -25.55
N GLU A 533 54.05 -7.87 -25.41
CA GLU A 533 54.53 -7.18 -24.20
C GLU A 533 53.72 -5.91 -23.91
N GLU A 534 53.34 -5.16 -24.96
CA GLU A 534 52.53 -3.95 -24.83
C GLU A 534 51.11 -4.25 -24.34
N LEU A 535 50.51 -5.35 -24.80
CA LEU A 535 49.18 -5.77 -24.35
C LEU A 535 49.24 -6.31 -22.92
N GLU A 536 50.28 -7.06 -22.57
CA GLU A 536 50.50 -7.54 -21.21
C GLU A 536 50.62 -6.37 -20.23
N GLU A 537 51.48 -5.38 -20.54
CA GLU A 537 51.62 -4.16 -19.75
C GLU A 537 50.28 -3.44 -19.59
N GLY A 538 49.53 -3.27 -20.68
CA GLY A 538 48.22 -2.62 -20.67
C GLY A 538 47.18 -3.35 -19.80
N LEU A 539 47.12 -4.69 -19.89
CA LEU A 539 46.22 -5.50 -19.07
C LEU A 539 46.57 -5.46 -17.58
N ILE A 540 47.88 -5.47 -17.27
CA ILE A 540 48.38 -5.33 -15.89
C ILE A 540 47.99 -3.95 -15.34
N ALA A 541 48.24 -2.88 -16.09
CA ALA A 541 47.88 -1.52 -15.70
C ALA A 541 46.37 -1.39 -15.46
N TYR A 542 45.55 -1.93 -16.37
CA TYR A 542 44.09 -1.92 -16.26
C TYR A 542 43.60 -2.66 -15.01
N ALA A 543 44.12 -3.86 -14.73
CA ALA A 543 43.77 -4.61 -13.53
C ALA A 543 44.15 -3.83 -12.24
N HIS A 544 45.33 -3.22 -12.21
CA HIS A 544 45.77 -2.40 -11.08
C HIS A 544 44.92 -1.14 -10.87
N GLU A 545 44.51 -0.47 -11.95
CA GLU A 545 43.59 0.67 -11.88
C GLU A 545 42.27 0.29 -11.21
N HIS A 546 41.66 -0.83 -11.63
CA HIS A 546 40.42 -1.32 -11.03
C HIS A 546 40.57 -1.75 -9.56
N ILE A 547 41.69 -2.35 -9.18
CA ILE A 547 42.01 -2.64 -7.77
C ILE A 547 41.99 -1.35 -6.94
N VAL A 548 42.58 -0.26 -7.46
CA VAL A 548 42.62 1.04 -6.78
C VAL A 548 41.22 1.63 -6.68
N PHE A 549 40.43 1.58 -7.76
CA PHE A 549 39.06 2.08 -7.75
C PHE A 549 38.15 1.35 -6.76
N GLU A 550 38.16 0.02 -6.77
CA GLU A 550 37.36 -0.78 -5.84
C GLU A 550 37.78 -0.52 -4.39
N ARG A 551 39.09 -0.42 -4.13
CA ARG A 551 39.59 -0.06 -2.79
C ARG A 551 39.12 1.31 -2.35
N ALA A 552 39.21 2.32 -3.22
CA ALA A 552 38.78 3.68 -2.91
C ALA A 552 37.27 3.73 -2.63
N LEU A 553 36.46 3.05 -3.45
CA LEU A 553 35.02 2.94 -3.27
C LEU A 553 34.68 2.26 -1.93
N GLY A 554 35.28 1.12 -1.64
CA GLY A 554 35.06 0.40 -0.38
C GLY A 554 35.42 1.23 0.85
N MET A 555 36.54 1.97 0.81
CA MET A 555 36.93 2.90 1.89
C MET A 555 35.92 4.04 2.07
N GLN A 556 35.49 4.66 0.97
CA GLN A 556 34.48 5.72 1.00
C GLN A 556 33.16 5.23 1.62
N LEU A 557 32.68 4.05 1.21
CA LEU A 557 31.45 3.46 1.73
C LEU A 557 31.57 3.09 3.22
N ARG A 558 32.71 2.52 3.65
CA ARG A 558 32.97 2.23 5.08
C ARG A 558 32.89 3.48 5.93
N MET A 559 33.58 4.55 5.52
CA MET A 559 33.54 5.83 6.25
C MET A 559 32.11 6.38 6.30
N LYS A 560 31.44 6.42 5.14
CA LYS A 560 30.08 6.95 4.98
C LYS A 560 29.05 6.22 5.84
N TRP A 561 29.13 4.90 5.93
CA TRP A 561 28.14 4.08 6.62
C TRP A 561 28.46 3.81 8.09
N SER A 562 29.70 4.01 8.53
CA SER A 562 30.15 3.66 9.89
C SER A 562 29.20 4.11 11.01
N ALA A 563 28.83 5.39 11.04
CA ALA A 563 27.97 5.96 12.06
C ALA A 563 26.53 5.41 12.04
N VAL A 564 25.94 5.20 10.85
CA VAL A 564 24.55 4.70 10.76
C VAL A 564 24.48 3.22 11.10
N ARG A 565 25.49 2.43 10.73
CA ARG A 565 25.58 0.99 11.06
C ARG A 565 25.75 0.76 12.56
N GLU A 566 26.55 1.61 13.23
CA GLU A 566 26.66 1.60 14.69
C GLU A 566 25.30 1.90 15.37
N ARG A 567 24.55 2.88 14.86
CA ARG A 567 23.21 3.21 15.35
C ARG A 567 22.22 2.06 15.11
N ALA A 568 22.24 1.43 13.94
CA ALA A 568 21.40 0.27 13.62
C ALA A 568 21.67 -0.88 14.60
N THR A 569 22.95 -1.19 14.85
CA THR A 569 23.36 -2.22 15.81
C THR A 569 22.81 -1.94 17.20
N LYS A 570 22.93 -0.70 17.69
CA LYS A 570 22.38 -0.28 18.99
C LYS A 570 20.86 -0.38 19.05
N ALA A 571 20.17 0.03 17.98
CA ALA A 571 18.71 -0.04 17.90
C ALA A 571 18.19 -1.48 17.96
N VAL A 572 18.90 -2.43 17.34
CA VAL A 572 18.56 -3.86 17.38
C VAL A 572 18.93 -4.50 18.72
N GLN A 573 20.10 -4.19 19.30
CA GLN A 573 20.59 -4.79 20.55
C GLN A 573 19.87 -4.31 21.82
N ASN A 574 19.54 -3.03 21.92
CA ASN A 574 19.02 -2.45 23.15
C ASN A 574 17.53 -2.74 23.40
N GLY A 575 16.86 -3.53 22.56
CA GLY A 575 15.45 -3.87 22.72
C GLY A 575 14.61 -2.64 23.08
N LEU A 576 14.44 -1.72 22.13
CA LEU A 576 13.37 -0.71 22.10
C LEU A 576 13.11 0.13 23.36
N SER A 577 14.07 0.26 24.28
CA SER A 577 13.81 0.91 25.57
C SER A 577 14.54 2.24 25.79
N ASP A 578 15.30 2.76 24.81
CA ASP A 578 16.13 3.94 25.06
C ASP A 578 15.72 5.18 24.24
N ALA A 579 15.08 6.12 24.94
CA ALA A 579 14.82 7.49 24.48
C ALA A 579 16.10 8.27 24.09
N THR A 580 17.28 7.73 24.42
CA THR A 580 18.58 8.29 24.04
C THR A 580 18.85 8.21 22.51
N ILE A 581 18.10 7.38 21.75
CA ILE A 581 18.24 7.28 20.28
C ILE A 581 17.59 8.48 19.55
N MET A 582 16.69 9.22 20.20
CA MET A 582 16.03 10.41 19.62
C MET A 582 16.88 11.70 19.64
N GLY A 583 18.19 11.57 19.81
CA GLY A 583 19.13 12.71 19.79
C GLY A 583 19.53 13.11 18.37
N HIS A 584 18.90 14.16 17.85
CA HIS A 584 19.27 14.95 16.65
C HIS A 584 19.37 14.15 15.34
N SER A 585 18.36 14.32 14.47
CA SER A 585 18.53 14.13 13.03
C SER A 585 19.60 15.10 12.55
N PRO A 586 20.77 14.67 12.07
CA PRO A 586 21.60 15.57 11.29
C PRO A 586 20.84 15.86 9.99
N ASP A 587 20.91 17.12 9.58
CA ASP A 587 20.40 17.58 8.30
C ASP A 587 20.98 16.71 7.18
N VAL A 588 20.12 16.16 6.32
CA VAL A 588 20.54 15.23 5.24
C VAL A 588 21.49 15.93 4.27
N ASP A 589 21.42 17.26 4.20
CA ASP A 589 22.30 18.13 3.40
C ASP A 589 23.65 18.44 4.08
N ALA A 590 23.79 18.25 5.39
CA ALA A 590 25.02 18.59 6.14
C ALA A 590 26.09 17.48 6.15
N LEU A 591 25.83 16.32 5.54
CA LEU A 591 26.76 15.18 5.46
C LEU A 591 27.32 14.93 4.04
N LEU A 592 27.08 15.84 3.10
CA LEU A 592 27.79 15.85 1.81
C LEU A 592 29.19 16.47 2.02
N PRO A 593 30.30 15.72 1.87
CA PRO A 593 31.61 16.33 1.90
C PRO A 593 31.76 17.28 0.70
N ALA A 594 32.22 18.50 0.98
CA ALA A 594 32.77 19.37 -0.05
C ALA A 594 33.89 18.63 -0.81
N GLN A 595 33.95 18.85 -2.13
CA GLN A 595 34.95 18.29 -3.05
C GLN A 595 36.36 18.35 -2.43
N PRO A 596 37.14 17.26 -2.45
CA PRO A 596 38.44 17.26 -1.79
C PRO A 596 39.43 18.14 -2.55
N SER A 597 39.87 19.22 -1.91
CA SER A 597 41.12 19.88 -2.25
C SER A 597 42.28 18.98 -1.84
N THR A 598 43.17 18.75 -2.80
CA THR A 598 44.43 18.03 -2.64
C THR A 598 45.25 18.60 -1.47
N SER A 599 45.58 17.79 -0.47
CA SER A 599 46.96 17.54 -0.03
C SER A 599 47.09 16.81 1.31
N VAL A 600 48.14 15.98 1.39
CA VAL A 600 48.99 15.64 2.55
C VAL A 600 48.78 14.30 3.31
N SER A 601 49.83 13.48 3.16
CA SER A 601 50.59 12.60 4.08
C SER A 601 49.96 11.45 4.88
N THR A 602 50.57 10.30 4.62
CA THR A 602 50.68 9.02 5.35
C THR A 602 50.96 9.10 6.86
N SER A 603 50.24 8.26 7.63
CA SER A 603 50.78 7.40 8.71
C SER A 603 49.65 6.56 9.33
N ILE A 604 49.64 5.25 9.11
CA ILE A 604 48.75 4.29 9.80
C ILE A 604 49.61 3.38 10.68
N LYS A 605 49.27 3.28 11.97
CA LYS A 605 49.63 2.16 12.84
C LYS A 605 48.41 1.26 12.99
N ALA A 606 48.62 -0.03 12.80
CA ALA A 606 47.64 -1.09 12.99
C ALA A 606 47.64 -1.53 14.46
N ASP A 607 46.46 -1.82 15.01
CA ASP A 607 46.32 -2.76 16.11
C ASP A 607 45.04 -3.59 15.88
N ALA A 608 45.21 -4.90 16.03
CA ALA A 608 44.20 -5.92 15.85
C ALA A 608 43.77 -6.44 17.22
N THR A 609 42.45 -6.59 17.43
CA THR A 609 41.93 -7.43 18.52
C THR A 609 40.61 -8.06 18.11
N THR A 610 40.61 -9.39 18.20
CA THR A 610 39.51 -10.34 17.96
C THR A 610 38.44 -10.27 19.06
N SER A 611 37.17 -10.41 18.68
CA SER A 611 36.06 -10.69 19.61
C SER A 611 35.15 -11.76 19.02
N ASN A 612 34.85 -12.77 19.85
CA ASN A 612 33.99 -13.92 19.58
C ASN A 612 32.56 -13.50 19.16
N GLN A 613 32.04 -14.15 18.14
CA GLN A 613 30.68 -13.98 17.62
C GLN A 613 29.86 -15.23 18.00
N THR A 614 28.79 -15.03 18.75
CA THR A 614 27.69 -16.01 18.91
C THR A 614 26.83 -15.98 17.64
N ASP A 615 26.63 -17.15 17.03
CA ASP A 615 25.86 -17.31 15.79
C ASP A 615 24.38 -16.90 15.98
N VAL A 616 24.00 -15.80 15.34
CA VAL A 616 22.60 -15.43 15.09
C VAL A 616 22.34 -15.72 13.61
N ILE A 617 21.36 -16.57 13.32
CA ILE A 617 20.94 -16.91 11.96
C ILE A 617 20.18 -15.71 11.39
N ILE A 618 20.79 -14.99 10.43
CA ILE A 618 20.19 -13.82 9.77
C ILE A 618 19.93 -14.17 8.29
N PRO A 619 18.70 -13.98 7.77
CA PRO A 619 18.39 -14.20 6.35
C PRO A 619 19.07 -13.15 5.46
N ALA A 620 19.59 -13.58 4.31
CA ALA A 620 20.15 -12.72 3.27
C ALA A 620 19.14 -12.56 2.12
N HIS A 621 18.84 -11.31 1.74
CA HIS A 621 18.08 -11.02 0.52
C HIS A 621 18.99 -11.12 -0.70
N VAL A 622 18.63 -12.01 -1.63
CA VAL A 622 19.22 -12.10 -2.97
C VAL A 622 18.06 -12.16 -3.96
N GLU A 623 17.80 -11.05 -4.66
CA GLU A 623 16.92 -11.03 -5.83
C GLU A 623 17.77 -11.16 -7.09
N LEU A 624 17.64 -12.26 -7.82
CA LEU A 624 18.40 -12.49 -9.05
C LEU A 624 17.72 -11.85 -10.26
N ILE A 625 18.31 -10.77 -10.78
CA ILE A 625 18.04 -10.25 -12.12
C ILE A 625 18.95 -11.01 -13.09
N ILE A 626 18.38 -11.80 -14.01
CA ILE A 626 19.12 -12.51 -15.06
C ILE A 626 19.22 -11.62 -16.30
N PRO A 627 20.39 -11.07 -16.68
CA PRO A 627 20.61 -10.59 -18.03
C PRO A 627 20.82 -11.79 -18.97
N ALA A 628 20.25 -11.71 -20.17
CA ALA A 628 20.31 -12.76 -21.17
C ALA A 628 21.63 -12.73 -21.95
N SER A 629 22.74 -13.29 -21.45
CA SER A 629 23.78 -13.83 -22.34
C SER A 629 24.78 -14.77 -21.66
N PRO A 630 25.22 -15.87 -22.32
CA PRO A 630 26.22 -16.77 -21.79
C PRO A 630 27.61 -16.33 -22.25
N ILE A 631 28.29 -15.46 -21.50
CA ILE A 631 29.76 -15.36 -21.39
C ILE A 631 30.03 -14.38 -20.24
N THR A 632 30.06 -14.93 -19.02
CA THR A 632 30.96 -14.57 -17.91
C THR A 632 30.34 -15.14 -16.63
N SER A 633 30.91 -16.24 -16.15
CA SER A 633 30.62 -16.75 -14.83
C SER A 633 31.15 -15.75 -13.79
N SER A 634 30.29 -14.89 -13.28
CA SER A 634 30.48 -14.28 -11.98
C SER A 634 29.15 -14.23 -11.26
N PHE A 635 29.10 -14.90 -10.11
CA PHE A 635 28.02 -14.78 -9.13
C PHE A 635 27.73 -13.30 -8.88
N ALA A 636 26.62 -12.81 -9.43
CA ALA A 636 25.98 -11.58 -9.01
C ALA A 636 24.75 -12.00 -8.21
N ALA A 637 24.90 -12.07 -6.88
CA ALA A 637 23.75 -11.93 -6.00
C ALA A 637 23.25 -10.50 -6.21
N ALA A 638 22.17 -10.32 -6.98
CA ALA A 638 21.55 -9.02 -7.07
C ALA A 638 20.80 -8.77 -5.74
N ILE A 639 21.08 -7.60 -5.17
CA ILE A 639 20.37 -7.05 -4.01
C ILE A 639 19.33 -6.09 -4.61
N GLU A 640 18.06 -6.27 -4.27
CA GLU A 640 17.02 -5.32 -4.66
C GLU A 640 17.18 -4.04 -3.85
N LEU A 641 17.25 -2.90 -4.54
CA LEU A 641 17.23 -1.60 -3.89
C LEU A 641 16.25 -0.71 -4.62
N GLU A 642 15.25 -0.29 -3.88
CA GLU A 642 14.25 0.68 -4.29
C GLU A 642 14.94 1.99 -4.72
N LEU A 643 14.83 2.33 -6.01
CA LEU A 643 15.23 3.63 -6.54
C LEU A 643 14.15 4.68 -6.24
N ASP A 644 14.63 5.90 -6.02
CA ASP A 644 13.88 7.12 -5.66
C ASP A 644 12.66 7.43 -6.53
N GLU A 645 11.56 7.86 -5.89
CA GLU A 645 10.42 8.50 -6.54
C GLU A 645 10.76 9.91 -7.08
N ASP A 646 11.75 10.59 -6.49
CA ASP A 646 12.07 12.00 -6.80
C ASP A 646 12.70 12.23 -8.19
N PHE A 647 13.09 11.19 -8.93
CA PHE A 647 13.50 11.32 -10.34
C PHE A 647 12.35 11.03 -11.33
N TYR A 648 11.28 10.36 -10.89
CA TYR A 648 10.14 9.99 -11.75
C TYR A 648 9.08 11.09 -11.85
N ALA A 649 9.22 12.19 -11.10
CA ALA A 649 8.31 13.34 -11.14
C ALA A 649 8.44 14.24 -12.39
N MET A 650 9.09 13.79 -13.46
CA MET A 650 9.12 14.49 -14.75
C MET A 650 8.86 13.52 -15.90
N ASN A 651 7.63 13.00 -15.99
CA ASN A 651 6.79 12.98 -17.19
C ASN A 651 5.58 12.05 -16.99
N THR A 652 4.42 12.68 -16.83
CA THR A 652 3.07 12.26 -17.27
C THR A 652 2.54 10.86 -16.90
N GLU A 653 1.55 10.86 -16.00
CA GLU A 653 0.61 9.78 -15.62
C GLU A 653 -0.29 9.21 -16.76
N GLN A 654 0.04 9.40 -18.05
CA GLN A 654 -0.92 9.09 -19.13
C GLN A 654 -0.56 7.88 -20.03
N ASP A 655 0.64 7.32 -19.99
CA ASP A 655 1.08 6.34 -21.01
C ASP A 655 1.29 4.90 -20.52
N ILE A 656 0.76 4.51 -19.35
CA ILE A 656 0.89 3.12 -18.84
C ILE A 656 -0.25 2.19 -19.32
N TYR A 657 -1.24 2.69 -20.08
CA TYR A 657 -2.42 1.90 -20.51
C TYR A 657 -2.71 1.87 -22.01
N ASN A 658 -1.69 1.92 -22.89
CA ASN A 658 -1.85 1.58 -24.30
C ASN A 658 -0.87 0.51 -24.77
#